data_AF-A0AAV7QKA8-F1
#
_entry.id   AF-A0AAV7QKA8-F1
#
_cell.length_a   1.000
_cell.length_b   1.000
_cell.length_c   1.000
_cell.angle_alpha   90.00
_cell.angle_beta   90.00
_cell.angle_gamma   90.00
#
_symmetry.space_group_name_H-M   'P 1'
#
loop_
_entity.id
_entity.type
_entity.pdbx_description
1 polymer ?
#
loop_
_entity_poly.entity_id
_entity_poly.type
_entity_poly.pdbx_seq_one_letter_code
_entity_poly.pdbx_strand_id
1 'polypeptide(L)'
;MNNGWITKHEAAFLTQPDPKTPYFYILPKIHKNKHPPPGRPIVSGIGSMLEPLSQFCDWFLQPFVKQISTYLKDTTDVLSLINTLEFDKDKEHLMTLDVESLYTNIPQEATLEVVSDLLNRGVWNYITPPEFILDLAHLALTRNFFEFDKNFFLQIQGTSMGSTFAPSLACLYVDHLEKEMVLTEENPYVNHIRLWKRYIDDILIIWRGTREEVTIFITWLNTLNPFLRFTATLGDPAVSFLDLLITERNGSLVTEVYYKPTDRNTLLQFQSFHPRSVRENLPVGQYLRLWLNCTELTDYKKHAQQLTNKLRARAYPDPLLRRADKCARVSPRETLLHPSSRTSKGDPLICVTTFNPASNMIKKIINEDWKILTSGGLPFQIPMNAYRKAKSIRDMIVHTRPRRLSRDPTEEVREGITFLIDKGMNNGWITKHEAAFLTQPDPKTLYFYILPKIHKNKHPPPGRPIVSGIGSMLEPLSQFCDWFLQPFVKQISTYLKDTTDVLSLINTLEFDKDKEYLMTLDVESLYTNIPQEATLEVVSDLLNRGVWNYITPSEFILDLAHLALTRNFFEFDKNFFLQIQGTSMGSTFAPSLACLYVDHLEKEMVLTEENPYVNHIRLWKRYIDDILIIWRGTREEATIFITWLNTLNPFLRFTATLGDPAVSFLDLLITERNGSLVTEVYYKPTDRNTLLQFQSFHPRSLRENLPVGQYLCLRRNCTELTDYKKHAQQLTNKLRARGYPDHLLRSADKCARVSPRETLLHPSSRTSKGDPLICVTTFNPASNMIKKIINEDWKILNSGGLPFQIPMNAYRKAKSIRDMIVHTRPRLYGPRSREMRDRLPGDKEGLEENPADHLSRGAHQVSGLLDVGPSCRSRVADEASGADADLWPGGGRGPGMGCPKTTS
;
A
#
# COMPACT_ATOMS: atom_id res chain seq x y z
N MET A 1 21.60 18.52 -29.53
CA MET A 1 22.95 18.80 -28.98
C MET A 1 23.96 19.13 -30.07
N ASN A 2 24.34 18.19 -30.94
CA ASN A 2 25.41 18.42 -31.94
C ASN A 2 25.17 19.67 -32.83
N ASN A 3 23.92 19.91 -33.22
CA ASN A 3 23.52 21.07 -34.04
C ASN A 3 23.27 22.36 -33.21
N GLY A 4 23.60 22.38 -31.91
CA GLY A 4 23.35 23.54 -31.03
C GLY A 4 21.89 23.75 -30.57
N TRP A 5 20.91 23.11 -31.23
CA TRP A 5 19.46 23.30 -31.01
C TRP A 5 18.94 23.18 -29.57
N ILE A 6 19.64 22.45 -28.71
CA ILE A 6 19.32 22.26 -27.29
C ILE A 6 20.60 22.20 -26.46
N THR A 7 20.55 22.75 -25.26
CA THR A 7 21.61 22.72 -24.25
C THR A 7 21.82 21.32 -23.66
N LYS A 8 22.92 21.14 -22.93
CA LYS A 8 23.17 19.90 -22.15
C LYS A 8 22.12 19.66 -21.07
N HIS A 9 21.55 20.73 -20.48
CA HIS A 9 20.51 20.60 -19.45
C HIS A 9 19.17 20.16 -20.04
N GLU A 10 18.77 20.71 -21.19
CA GLU A 10 17.55 20.29 -21.90
C GLU A 10 17.70 18.86 -22.43
N ALA A 11 18.86 18.48 -22.95
CA ALA A 11 19.14 17.10 -23.33
C ALA A 11 19.06 16.12 -22.15
N ALA A 12 19.59 16.50 -20.98
CA ALA A 12 19.48 15.73 -19.74
C ALA A 12 18.06 15.70 -19.15
N PHE A 13 17.20 16.67 -19.49
CA PHE A 13 15.79 16.67 -19.14
C PHE A 13 14.98 15.74 -20.06
N LEU A 14 15.24 15.80 -21.36
CA LEU A 14 14.62 14.95 -22.38
C LEU A 14 15.04 13.48 -22.29
N THR A 15 16.16 13.17 -21.62
CA THR A 15 16.65 11.80 -21.41
C THR A 15 16.42 11.32 -19.98
N GLN A 16 15.50 10.36 -19.80
CA GLN A 16 15.27 9.69 -18.51
C GLN A 16 16.21 8.48 -18.36
N PRO A 17 17.11 8.43 -17.35
CA PRO A 17 18.07 7.33 -17.19
C PRO A 17 17.50 6.05 -16.56
N ASP A 18 16.27 6.08 -16.02
CA ASP A 18 15.51 4.90 -15.54
C ASP A 18 14.01 5.16 -15.77
N PRO A 19 13.52 5.04 -17.03
CA PRO A 19 12.16 5.42 -17.36
C PRO A 19 11.15 4.37 -16.94
N LYS A 20 10.03 4.83 -16.38
CA LYS A 20 8.90 3.98 -16.00
C LYS A 20 7.94 3.79 -17.15
N THR A 21 7.38 2.59 -17.24
CA THR A 21 6.24 2.33 -18.12
C THR A 21 5.05 3.21 -17.68
N PRO A 22 4.45 4.02 -18.57
CA PRO A 22 3.21 4.73 -18.28
C PRO A 22 2.10 3.73 -17.93
N TYR A 23 1.23 4.06 -16.99
CA TYR A 23 0.10 3.18 -16.65
C TYR A 23 -1.23 3.90 -16.80
N PHE A 24 -2.22 3.17 -17.27
CA PHE A 24 -3.59 3.63 -17.44
C PHE A 24 -4.41 3.41 -16.17
N TYR A 25 -5.25 4.38 -15.84
CA TYR A 25 -6.24 4.27 -14.77
C TYR A 25 -7.50 5.07 -15.10
N ILE A 26 -8.62 4.67 -14.51
CA ILE A 26 -9.90 5.35 -14.71
C ILE A 26 -10.28 6.12 -13.45
N LEU A 27 -10.55 7.42 -13.58
CA LEU A 27 -11.24 8.20 -12.55
C LEU A 27 -12.76 8.17 -12.81
N PRO A 28 -13.59 7.56 -11.94
CA PRO A 28 -15.02 7.51 -12.16
C PRO A 28 -15.66 8.91 -12.06
N LYS A 29 -16.45 9.30 -13.06
CA LYS A 29 -17.30 10.50 -13.04
C LYS A 29 -18.52 10.25 -12.13
N ILE A 30 -18.29 10.13 -10.82
CA ILE A 30 -19.28 9.80 -9.77
C ILE A 30 -20.47 10.78 -9.67
N HIS A 31 -20.44 11.87 -10.44
CA HIS A 31 -21.48 12.89 -10.55
C HIS A 31 -22.41 12.67 -11.77
N LYS A 32 -22.21 11.64 -12.59
CA LYS A 32 -23.14 11.26 -13.66
C LYS A 32 -24.03 10.11 -13.16
N ASN A 33 -25.36 10.26 -13.28
CA ASN A 33 -26.37 9.28 -12.88
C ASN A 33 -26.46 8.08 -13.84
N LYS A 34 -25.31 7.50 -14.22
CA LYS A 34 -25.21 6.24 -14.96
C LYS A 34 -24.54 5.21 -14.04
N HIS A 35 -24.97 3.95 -14.11
CA HIS A 35 -24.46 2.87 -13.29
C HIS A 35 -24.00 1.71 -14.20
N PRO A 36 -22.70 1.34 -14.20
CA PRO A 36 -21.59 1.99 -13.49
C PRO A 36 -21.33 3.44 -13.96
N PRO A 37 -20.75 4.31 -13.10
CA PRO A 37 -20.44 5.68 -13.49
C PRO A 37 -19.33 5.72 -14.55
N PRO A 38 -19.48 6.52 -15.63
CA PRO A 38 -18.53 6.55 -16.74
C PRO A 38 -17.16 7.08 -16.29
N GLY A 39 -16.11 6.59 -16.94
CA GLY A 39 -14.73 6.96 -16.63
C GLY A 39 -14.27 8.30 -17.20
N ARG A 40 -13.21 8.86 -16.61
CA ARG A 40 -12.14 9.55 -17.33
C ARG A 40 -10.96 8.57 -17.42
N PRO A 41 -10.65 8.00 -18.60
CA PRO A 41 -9.40 7.27 -18.78
C PRO A 41 -8.23 8.26 -18.68
N ILE A 42 -7.17 7.90 -17.97
CA ILE A 42 -5.97 8.74 -17.80
C ILE A 42 -4.73 7.84 -17.89
N VAL A 43 -3.73 8.30 -18.65
CA VAL A 43 -2.39 7.70 -18.69
C VAL A 43 -1.46 8.51 -17.79
N SER A 44 -0.82 7.86 -16.82
CA SER A 44 0.16 8.51 -15.96
C SER A 44 1.56 8.45 -16.59
N GLY A 45 1.97 9.52 -17.27
CA GLY A 45 3.32 9.68 -17.84
C GLY A 45 4.44 9.92 -16.82
N ILE A 46 4.15 10.05 -15.51
CA ILE A 46 5.12 10.50 -14.49
C ILE A 46 6.36 9.60 -14.42
N GLY A 47 7.50 10.14 -14.86
CA GLY A 47 8.79 9.45 -14.90
C GLY A 47 8.94 8.48 -16.08
N SER A 48 8.10 8.59 -17.10
CA SER A 48 8.21 7.82 -18.35
C SER A 48 9.09 8.50 -19.39
N MET A 49 9.44 7.77 -20.46
CA MET A 49 10.27 8.31 -21.56
C MET A 49 9.62 9.49 -22.29
N LEU A 50 8.29 9.51 -22.44
CA LEU A 50 7.59 10.44 -23.35
C LEU A 50 7.08 11.72 -22.66
N GLU A 51 6.93 11.68 -21.34
CA GLU A 51 6.43 12.82 -20.57
C GLU A 51 7.35 14.07 -20.64
N PRO A 52 8.71 13.96 -20.60
CA PRO A 52 9.58 15.11 -20.82
C PRO A 52 9.41 15.75 -22.20
N LEU A 53 9.15 14.95 -23.24
CA LEU A 53 8.95 15.42 -24.62
C LEU A 53 7.66 16.25 -24.69
N SER A 54 6.58 15.73 -24.11
CA SER A 54 5.31 16.44 -23.96
C SER A 54 5.47 17.75 -23.17
N GLN A 55 6.24 17.76 -22.08
CA GLN A 55 6.51 18.98 -21.31
C GLN A 55 7.36 20.00 -22.09
N PHE A 56 8.35 19.53 -22.84
CA PHE A 56 9.19 20.38 -23.68
C PHE A 56 8.38 21.00 -24.82
N CYS A 57 7.55 20.21 -25.53
CA CYS A 57 6.68 20.72 -26.58
C CYS A 57 5.64 21.72 -26.05
N ASP A 58 4.99 21.44 -24.91
CA ASP A 58 3.99 22.36 -24.33
C ASP A 58 4.55 23.77 -24.11
N TRP A 59 5.81 23.88 -23.66
CA TRP A 59 6.46 25.17 -23.46
C TRP A 59 6.49 26.06 -24.72
N PHE A 60 6.71 25.46 -25.90
CA PHE A 60 6.66 26.17 -27.19
C PHE A 60 5.23 26.42 -27.69
N LEU A 61 4.25 25.60 -27.31
CA LEU A 61 2.85 25.72 -27.77
C LEU A 61 2.02 26.71 -26.94
N GLN A 62 2.28 26.82 -25.63
CA GLN A 62 1.57 27.71 -24.70
C GLN A 62 1.48 29.20 -25.13
N PRO A 63 2.49 29.81 -25.80
CA PRO A 63 2.38 31.17 -26.32
C PRO A 63 1.29 31.33 -27.39
N PHE A 64 1.15 30.37 -28.32
CA PHE A 64 0.13 30.40 -29.37
C PHE A 64 -1.28 30.23 -28.77
N VAL A 65 -1.45 29.34 -27.79
CA VAL A 65 -2.74 29.13 -27.10
C VAL A 65 -3.26 30.45 -26.49
N LYS A 66 -2.38 31.32 -26.00
CA LYS A 66 -2.73 32.62 -25.42
C LYS A 66 -3.09 33.70 -26.46
N GLN A 67 -2.82 33.45 -27.75
CA GLN A 67 -3.16 34.34 -28.86
C GLN A 67 -4.49 33.97 -29.54
N ILE A 68 -5.07 32.81 -29.21
CA ILE A 68 -6.39 32.36 -29.68
C ILE A 68 -7.46 33.39 -29.27
N SER A 69 -8.20 33.93 -30.23
CA SER A 69 -9.21 34.97 -29.99
C SER A 69 -10.46 34.44 -29.27
N THR A 70 -10.78 33.15 -29.43
CA THR A 70 -11.91 32.46 -28.76
C THR A 70 -11.58 32.01 -27.34
N TYR A 71 -10.30 31.98 -26.94
CA TYR A 71 -9.84 31.33 -25.72
C TYR A 71 -10.29 32.04 -24.44
N LEU A 72 -10.68 31.23 -23.46
CA LEU A 72 -10.93 31.61 -22.08
C LEU A 72 -9.93 30.87 -21.19
N LYS A 73 -9.24 31.59 -20.29
CA LYS A 73 -8.25 30.99 -19.39
C LYS A 73 -8.87 30.31 -18.17
N ASP A 74 -9.92 30.91 -17.60
CA ASP A 74 -10.64 30.43 -16.43
C ASP A 74 -11.95 31.23 -16.21
N THR A 75 -12.65 30.94 -15.11
CA THR A 75 -13.91 31.60 -14.73
C THR A 75 -13.81 33.12 -14.58
N THR A 76 -12.63 33.69 -14.28
CA THR A 76 -12.47 35.16 -14.11
C THR A 76 -12.46 35.90 -15.43
N ASP A 77 -11.96 35.29 -16.51
CA ASP A 77 -12.09 35.82 -17.87
C ASP A 77 -13.58 35.86 -18.28
N VAL A 78 -14.33 34.79 -17.96
CA VAL A 78 -15.78 34.69 -18.23
C VAL A 78 -16.54 35.78 -17.50
N LEU A 79 -16.28 35.99 -16.21
CA LEU A 79 -16.93 37.05 -15.43
C LEU A 79 -16.57 38.45 -15.97
N SER A 80 -15.31 38.67 -16.32
CA SER A 80 -14.85 39.94 -16.91
C SER A 80 -15.53 40.23 -18.25
N LEU A 81 -15.74 39.21 -19.08
CA LEU A 81 -16.46 39.29 -20.34
C LEU A 81 -17.97 39.53 -20.15
N ILE A 82 -18.61 38.78 -19.25
CA ILE A 82 -20.06 38.90 -19.02
C ILE A 82 -20.43 40.28 -18.47
N ASN A 83 -19.59 40.86 -17.60
CA ASN A 83 -19.81 42.19 -17.03
C ASN A 83 -19.81 43.35 -18.06
N THR A 84 -19.33 43.14 -19.29
CA THR A 84 -19.30 44.16 -20.35
C THR A 84 -20.31 43.91 -21.47
N LEU A 85 -21.11 42.83 -21.40
CA LEU A 85 -22.06 42.44 -22.43
C LEU A 85 -23.50 42.86 -22.08
N GLU A 86 -24.06 43.75 -22.89
CA GLU A 86 -25.51 43.96 -22.97
C GLU A 86 -26.18 42.75 -23.65
N PHE A 87 -27.34 42.31 -23.17
CA PHE A 87 -28.02 41.10 -23.66
C PHE A 87 -29.50 41.38 -23.97
N ASP A 88 -29.90 41.16 -25.23
CA ASP A 88 -31.27 41.39 -25.70
C ASP A 88 -32.08 40.09 -25.62
N LYS A 89 -32.74 39.87 -24.49
CA LYS A 89 -33.52 38.64 -24.20
C LYS A 89 -34.58 38.27 -25.25
N ASP A 90 -35.05 39.24 -26.04
CA ASP A 90 -36.11 39.05 -27.03
C ASP A 90 -35.53 38.65 -28.41
N LYS A 91 -34.20 38.73 -28.58
CA LYS A 91 -33.47 38.37 -29.81
C LYS A 91 -32.28 37.43 -29.60
N GLU A 92 -31.88 37.19 -28.36
CA GLU A 92 -30.64 36.51 -28.02
C GLU A 92 -30.86 35.37 -27.03
N HIS A 93 -30.18 34.26 -27.27
CA HIS A 93 -30.24 33.06 -26.47
C HIS A 93 -28.85 32.68 -25.95
N LEU A 94 -28.79 32.32 -24.67
CA LEU A 94 -27.59 31.75 -24.06
C LEU A 94 -27.50 30.26 -24.42
N MET A 95 -26.33 29.81 -24.85
CA MET A 95 -26.11 28.43 -25.26
C MET A 95 -24.71 27.96 -24.88
N THR A 96 -24.57 26.68 -24.57
CA THR A 96 -23.26 26.04 -24.39
C THR A 96 -23.10 24.81 -25.27
N LEU A 97 -21.86 24.57 -25.73
CA LEU A 97 -21.45 23.31 -26.36
C LEU A 97 -20.44 22.57 -25.49
N ASP A 98 -20.52 21.24 -25.51
CA ASP A 98 -19.51 20.29 -25.01
C ASP A 98 -18.96 19.50 -26.21
N VAL A 99 -17.64 19.48 -26.38
CA VAL A 99 -16.95 18.68 -27.42
C VAL A 99 -16.71 17.27 -26.90
N GLU A 100 -17.46 16.30 -27.44
CA GLU A 100 -17.48 14.94 -26.92
C GLU A 100 -16.09 14.27 -27.02
N SER A 101 -15.50 14.01 -25.84
CA SER A 101 -14.24 13.26 -25.69
C SER A 101 -13.06 13.84 -26.50
N LEU A 102 -13.01 15.17 -26.63
CA LEU A 102 -12.02 15.95 -27.40
C LEU A 102 -10.64 15.29 -27.51
N TYR A 103 -9.93 15.10 -26.38
CA TYR A 103 -8.55 14.58 -26.41
C TYR A 103 -8.39 13.22 -27.09
N THR A 104 -9.29 12.27 -26.88
CA THR A 104 -9.19 10.93 -27.51
C THR A 104 -9.60 10.92 -28.99
N ASN A 105 -10.25 12.00 -29.46
CA ASN A 105 -10.80 12.09 -30.81
C ASN A 105 -9.98 12.99 -31.74
N ILE A 106 -9.08 13.85 -31.23
CA ILE A 106 -8.24 14.73 -32.06
C ILE A 106 -7.46 13.94 -33.13
N PRO A 107 -7.52 14.34 -34.42
CA PRO A 107 -6.72 13.73 -35.47
C PRO A 107 -5.25 14.17 -35.35
N GLN A 108 -4.35 13.21 -35.13
CA GLN A 108 -2.93 13.47 -34.84
C GLN A 108 -2.23 14.20 -36.00
N GLU A 109 -2.33 13.69 -37.24
CA GLU A 109 -1.66 14.27 -38.42
C GLU A 109 -2.09 15.72 -38.69
N ALA A 110 -3.40 15.96 -38.83
CA ALA A 110 -3.92 17.32 -39.06
C ALA A 110 -3.60 18.29 -37.90
N THR A 111 -3.42 17.79 -36.68
CA THR A 111 -2.94 18.62 -35.56
C THR A 111 -1.47 18.97 -35.69
N LEU A 112 -0.63 18.03 -36.16
CA LEU A 112 0.79 18.27 -36.42
C LEU A 112 0.99 19.23 -37.60
N GLU A 113 0.14 19.17 -38.64
CA GLU A 113 0.11 20.15 -39.74
C GLU A 113 -0.20 21.57 -39.22
N VAL A 114 -1.25 21.73 -38.40
CA VAL A 114 -1.61 23.01 -37.77
C VAL A 114 -0.47 23.54 -36.88
N VAL A 115 0.15 22.67 -36.08
CA VAL A 115 1.30 23.04 -35.24
C VAL A 115 2.51 23.43 -36.10
N SER A 116 2.74 22.75 -37.22
CA SER A 116 3.84 23.08 -38.14
C SER A 116 3.67 24.46 -38.75
N ASP A 117 2.47 24.75 -39.28
CA ASP A 117 2.14 26.05 -39.83
C ASP A 117 2.32 27.18 -38.80
N LEU A 118 1.83 27.00 -37.57
CA LEU A 118 1.99 27.96 -36.48
C LEU A 118 3.45 28.19 -36.08
N LEU A 119 4.24 27.12 -35.94
CA LEU A 119 5.67 27.24 -35.60
C LEU A 119 6.46 27.93 -36.71
N ASN A 120 6.13 27.67 -37.98
CA ASN A 120 6.79 28.29 -39.14
C ASN A 120 6.39 29.76 -39.38
N ARG A 121 5.13 30.14 -39.09
CA ARG A 121 4.67 31.54 -39.16
C ARG A 121 5.12 32.38 -37.96
N GLY A 122 5.52 31.73 -36.87
CA GLY A 122 5.86 32.38 -35.61
C GLY A 122 7.26 33.03 -35.61
N VAL A 123 7.33 34.29 -35.20
CA VAL A 123 8.61 34.99 -34.99
C VAL A 123 9.10 34.78 -33.55
N TRP A 124 10.04 33.86 -33.34
CA TRP A 124 10.57 33.52 -32.01
C TRP A 124 12.11 33.43 -31.99
N ASN A 125 12.73 34.03 -30.97
CA ASN A 125 14.19 33.99 -30.77
C ASN A 125 14.64 32.76 -29.96
N TYR A 126 14.42 31.56 -30.51
CA TYR A 126 14.91 30.31 -29.91
C TYR A 126 15.91 29.60 -30.84
N ILE A 127 16.88 28.91 -30.24
CA ILE A 127 17.92 28.15 -30.96
C ILE A 127 17.36 26.79 -31.45
N THR A 128 16.25 26.34 -30.85
CA THR A 128 15.53 25.11 -31.20
C THR A 128 14.61 25.36 -32.40
N PRO A 129 14.74 24.62 -33.51
CA PRO A 129 13.96 24.87 -34.72
C PRO A 129 12.58 24.17 -34.71
N PRO A 130 11.62 24.65 -35.51
CA PRO A 130 10.27 24.06 -35.63
C PRO A 130 10.25 22.55 -35.87
N GLU A 131 11.05 22.07 -36.81
CA GLU A 131 11.12 20.65 -37.20
C GLU A 131 11.49 19.74 -36.02
N PHE A 132 12.41 20.16 -35.14
CA PHE A 132 12.77 19.39 -33.96
C PHE A 132 11.64 19.32 -32.93
N ILE A 133 10.84 20.40 -32.79
CA ILE A 133 9.67 20.42 -31.90
C ILE A 133 8.58 19.50 -32.46
N LEU A 134 8.39 19.49 -33.78
CA LEU A 134 7.45 18.61 -34.48
C LEU A 134 7.85 17.13 -34.35
N ASP A 135 9.12 16.79 -34.53
CA ASP A 135 9.63 15.41 -34.34
C ASP A 135 9.32 14.89 -32.92
N LEU A 136 9.57 15.71 -31.89
CA LEU A 136 9.27 15.35 -30.50
C LEU A 136 7.76 15.25 -30.25
N ALA A 137 6.95 16.12 -30.85
CA ALA A 137 5.49 16.08 -30.71
C ALA A 137 4.88 14.85 -31.39
N HIS A 138 5.31 14.55 -32.63
CA HIS A 138 4.93 13.36 -33.37
C HIS A 138 5.35 12.08 -32.64
N LEU A 139 6.56 12.04 -32.07
CA LEU A 139 7.03 10.89 -31.27
C LEU A 139 6.16 10.69 -30.01
N ALA A 140 5.84 11.77 -29.30
CA ALA A 140 5.00 11.72 -28.10
C ALA A 140 3.53 11.35 -28.38
N LEU A 141 2.99 11.66 -29.56
CA LEU A 141 1.65 11.24 -30.00
C LEU A 141 1.65 9.78 -30.49
N THR A 142 2.53 9.42 -31.43
CA THR A 142 2.50 8.12 -32.14
C THR A 142 3.08 6.95 -31.35
N ARG A 143 3.93 7.20 -30.35
CA ARG A 143 4.53 6.16 -29.49
C ARG A 143 3.95 6.08 -28.09
N ASN A 144 2.79 6.69 -27.86
CA ASN A 144 2.10 6.79 -26.57
C ASN A 144 1.58 5.43 -26.06
N PHE A 145 2.48 4.59 -25.54
CA PHE A 145 2.19 3.28 -24.99
C PHE A 145 1.95 3.31 -23.48
N PHE A 146 1.14 2.39 -22.97
CA PHE A 146 0.86 2.26 -21.53
C PHE A 146 0.50 0.84 -21.09
N GLU A 147 0.76 0.53 -19.82
CA GLU A 147 0.28 -0.67 -19.12
C GLU A 147 -1.20 -0.48 -18.71
N PHE A 148 -2.07 -1.41 -19.09
CA PHE A 148 -3.39 -1.59 -18.49
C PHE A 148 -3.64 -3.08 -18.23
N ASP A 149 -4.06 -3.43 -17.02
CA ASP A 149 -4.32 -4.81 -16.60
C ASP A 149 -3.21 -5.81 -17.02
N LYS A 150 -1.95 -5.44 -16.75
CA LYS A 150 -0.71 -6.17 -17.14
C LYS A 150 -0.44 -6.30 -18.65
N ASN A 151 -1.31 -5.77 -19.51
CA ASN A 151 -1.14 -5.76 -20.97
C ASN A 151 -0.62 -4.39 -21.43
N PHE A 152 0.12 -4.36 -22.54
CA PHE A 152 0.61 -3.13 -23.15
C PHE A 152 -0.29 -2.70 -24.30
N PHE A 153 -0.70 -1.43 -24.29
CA PHE A 153 -1.52 -0.83 -25.33
C PHE A 153 -0.82 0.38 -25.91
N LEU A 154 -1.02 0.64 -27.20
CA LEU A 154 -0.59 1.86 -27.88
C LEU A 154 -1.83 2.69 -28.22
N GLN A 155 -1.82 3.99 -27.88
CA GLN A 155 -2.89 4.89 -28.31
C GLN A 155 -2.73 5.25 -29.79
N ILE A 156 -3.59 4.68 -30.64
CA ILE A 156 -3.57 4.86 -32.10
C ILE A 156 -4.33 6.10 -32.62
N GLN A 157 -5.09 6.79 -31.74
CA GLN A 157 -5.90 7.96 -32.11
C GLN A 157 -6.02 8.93 -30.93
N GLY A 158 -6.06 10.23 -31.21
CA GLY A 158 -6.10 11.27 -30.17
C GLY A 158 -4.79 11.41 -29.41
N THR A 159 -4.84 12.17 -28.33
CA THR A 159 -3.76 12.32 -27.35
C THR A 159 -4.21 11.74 -25.99
N SER A 160 -3.26 11.32 -25.16
CA SER A 160 -3.63 10.72 -23.87
C SER A 160 -4.05 11.80 -22.87
N MET A 161 -5.23 11.61 -22.28
CA MET A 161 -5.61 12.31 -21.05
C MET A 161 -4.52 12.05 -20.01
N GLY A 162 -3.76 13.09 -19.65
CA GLY A 162 -2.64 13.00 -18.71
C GLY A 162 -1.30 13.50 -19.27
N SER A 163 -1.13 13.60 -20.60
CA SER A 163 0.06 14.21 -21.21
C SER A 163 0.03 15.73 -21.07
N THR A 164 1.15 16.34 -20.69
CA THR A 164 1.24 17.80 -20.46
C THR A 164 0.80 18.67 -21.64
N PHE A 165 1.21 18.37 -22.89
CA PHE A 165 0.86 19.15 -24.09
C PHE A 165 -0.58 18.96 -24.61
N ALA A 166 -1.35 18.00 -24.07
CA ALA A 166 -2.64 17.61 -24.62
C ALA A 166 -3.67 18.77 -24.66
N PRO A 167 -3.77 19.64 -23.62
CA PRO A 167 -4.64 20.80 -23.67
C PRO A 167 -4.22 21.81 -24.75
N SER A 168 -2.92 22.01 -24.95
CA SER A 168 -2.40 22.95 -25.95
C SER A 168 -2.65 22.47 -27.37
N LEU A 169 -2.33 21.21 -27.68
CA LEU A 169 -2.65 20.60 -28.98
C LEU A 169 -4.16 20.66 -29.29
N ALA A 170 -5.00 20.36 -28.30
CA ALA A 170 -6.45 20.44 -28.43
C ALA A 170 -6.93 21.88 -28.69
N CYS A 171 -6.39 22.86 -27.96
CA CYS A 171 -6.79 24.25 -28.14
C CYS A 171 -6.40 24.80 -29.51
N LEU A 172 -5.22 24.45 -30.03
CA LEU A 172 -4.74 24.88 -31.34
C LEU A 172 -5.50 24.21 -32.50
N TYR A 173 -5.74 22.89 -32.42
CA TYR A 173 -6.52 22.20 -33.45
C TYR A 173 -7.97 22.71 -33.54
N VAL A 174 -8.62 22.94 -32.39
CA VAL A 174 -9.98 23.48 -32.37
C VAL A 174 -10.00 24.97 -32.78
N ASP A 175 -8.97 25.77 -32.48
CA ASP A 175 -8.85 27.15 -32.98
C ASP A 175 -8.74 27.21 -34.53
N HIS A 176 -8.01 26.27 -35.13
CA HIS A 176 -7.98 26.13 -36.59
C HIS A 176 -9.37 25.81 -37.16
N LEU A 177 -10.09 24.81 -36.61
CA LEU A 177 -11.46 24.53 -37.03
C LEU A 177 -12.42 25.72 -36.80
N GLU A 178 -12.27 26.43 -35.67
CA GLU A 178 -13.06 27.62 -35.34
C GLU A 178 -12.86 28.71 -36.39
N LYS A 179 -11.62 29.00 -36.80
CA LYS A 179 -11.29 30.03 -37.79
C LYS A 179 -11.71 29.64 -39.21
N GLU A 180 -11.28 28.48 -39.68
CA GLU A 180 -11.43 28.10 -41.09
C GLU A 180 -12.86 27.66 -41.43
N MET A 181 -13.64 27.16 -40.47
CA MET A 181 -14.95 26.53 -40.75
C MET A 181 -16.14 27.11 -39.97
N VAL A 182 -15.96 27.66 -38.77
CA VAL A 182 -17.09 28.10 -37.91
C VAL A 182 -17.27 29.62 -37.91
N LEU A 183 -16.19 30.39 -37.86
CA LEU A 183 -16.19 31.86 -37.76
C LEU A 183 -15.80 32.55 -39.09
N THR A 184 -15.74 31.77 -40.17
CA THR A 184 -15.58 32.24 -41.55
C THR A 184 -16.87 32.86 -42.10
N GLU A 185 -16.74 33.80 -43.03
CA GLU A 185 -17.88 34.41 -43.75
C GLU A 185 -18.65 33.39 -44.62
N GLU A 186 -18.01 32.27 -44.98
CA GLU A 186 -18.65 31.18 -45.73
C GLU A 186 -19.65 30.35 -44.90
N ASN A 187 -19.62 30.45 -43.56
CA ASN A 187 -20.58 29.74 -42.71
C ASN A 187 -21.95 30.44 -42.79
N PRO A 188 -23.01 29.78 -43.31
CA PRO A 188 -24.34 30.39 -43.45
C PRO A 188 -24.95 30.83 -42.11
N TYR A 189 -24.46 30.29 -40.98
CA TYR A 189 -24.93 30.61 -39.63
C TYR A 189 -24.09 31.66 -38.90
N VAL A 190 -22.99 32.18 -39.47
CA VAL A 190 -22.06 33.08 -38.76
C VAL A 190 -22.74 34.32 -38.22
N ASN A 191 -23.73 34.87 -38.95
CA ASN A 191 -24.52 36.03 -38.55
C ASN A 191 -25.41 35.79 -37.32
N HIS A 192 -25.72 34.54 -36.98
CA HIS A 192 -26.43 34.18 -35.75
C HIS A 192 -25.48 34.06 -34.53
N ILE A 193 -24.17 33.97 -34.73
CA ILE A 193 -23.18 33.82 -33.65
C ILE A 193 -22.69 35.23 -33.24
N ARG A 194 -23.32 35.83 -32.22
CA ARG A 194 -22.84 37.12 -31.66
C ARG A 194 -21.54 36.95 -30.87
N LEU A 195 -21.43 35.85 -30.13
CA LEU A 195 -20.30 35.56 -29.26
C LEU A 195 -19.96 34.07 -29.37
N TRP A 196 -18.66 33.77 -29.50
CA TRP A 196 -18.12 32.43 -29.41
C TRP A 196 -16.86 32.45 -28.53
N LYS A 197 -16.89 31.75 -27.39
CA LYS A 197 -15.78 31.71 -26.44
C LYS A 197 -15.62 30.34 -25.82
N ARG A 198 -14.39 29.81 -25.76
CA ARG A 198 -14.10 28.41 -25.45
C ARG A 198 -13.09 28.26 -24.32
N TYR A 199 -13.44 27.42 -23.35
CA TYR A 199 -12.54 26.86 -22.35
C TYR A 199 -12.31 25.39 -22.68
N ILE A 200 -11.22 25.08 -23.41
CA ILE A 200 -10.85 23.72 -23.84
C ILE A 200 -11.98 23.01 -24.61
N ASP A 201 -12.82 22.22 -23.94
CA ASP A 201 -13.95 21.43 -24.44
C ASP A 201 -15.33 22.05 -24.19
N ASP A 202 -15.44 23.03 -23.27
CA ASP A 202 -16.66 23.81 -22.99
C ASP A 202 -16.68 25.11 -23.84
N ILE A 203 -17.74 25.37 -24.61
CA ILE A 203 -17.93 26.60 -25.41
C ILE A 203 -19.18 27.36 -24.92
N LEU A 204 -19.07 28.68 -24.76
CA LEU A 204 -20.17 29.62 -24.48
C LEU A 204 -20.51 30.40 -25.75
N ILE A 205 -21.81 30.46 -26.06
CA ILE A 205 -22.36 31.10 -27.26
C ILE A 205 -23.48 32.06 -26.86
N ILE A 206 -23.50 33.25 -27.49
CA ILE A 206 -24.71 34.08 -27.58
C ILE A 206 -25.23 33.97 -29.01
N TRP A 207 -26.43 33.40 -29.13
CA TRP A 207 -27.07 33.03 -30.40
C TRP A 207 -28.22 33.98 -30.73
N ARG A 208 -28.36 34.38 -32.00
CA ARG A 208 -29.37 35.32 -32.52
C ARG A 208 -30.39 34.70 -33.48
N GLY A 209 -30.29 33.41 -33.75
CA GLY A 209 -31.30 32.67 -34.50
C GLY A 209 -32.38 32.08 -33.59
N THR A 210 -33.37 31.45 -34.19
CA THR A 210 -34.41 30.66 -33.54
C THR A 210 -33.87 29.39 -32.88
N ARG A 211 -34.71 28.74 -32.06
CA ARG A 211 -34.42 27.48 -31.37
C ARG A 211 -34.33 26.29 -32.34
N GLU A 212 -35.08 26.35 -33.42
CA GLU A 212 -35.08 25.40 -34.52
C GLU A 212 -33.74 25.48 -35.28
N GLU A 213 -33.29 26.71 -35.61
CA GLU A 213 -32.00 26.95 -36.26
C GLU A 213 -30.81 26.48 -35.42
N VAL A 214 -30.87 26.54 -34.07
CA VAL A 214 -29.85 25.90 -33.21
C VAL A 214 -29.71 24.41 -33.53
N THR A 215 -30.81 23.68 -33.68
CA THR A 215 -30.78 22.24 -33.93
C THR A 215 -30.19 21.92 -35.31
N ILE A 216 -30.49 22.76 -36.31
CA ILE A 216 -29.94 22.66 -37.66
C ILE A 216 -28.44 23.00 -37.65
N PHE A 217 -28.04 24.10 -37.00
CA PHE A 217 -26.65 24.51 -36.82
C PHE A 217 -25.79 23.41 -36.19
N ILE A 218 -26.30 22.72 -35.17
CA ILE A 218 -25.57 21.62 -34.51
C ILE A 218 -25.53 20.35 -35.36
N THR A 219 -26.56 20.10 -36.16
CA THR A 219 -26.50 19.03 -37.17
C THR A 219 -25.41 19.33 -38.19
N TRP A 220 -25.34 20.56 -38.70
CA TRP A 220 -24.31 21.04 -39.64
C TRP A 220 -22.90 21.03 -39.03
N LEU A 221 -22.72 21.54 -37.80
CA LEU A 221 -21.43 21.59 -37.10
C LEU A 221 -20.81 20.19 -36.94
N ASN A 222 -21.66 19.18 -36.70
CA ASN A 222 -21.26 17.76 -36.63
C ASN A 222 -20.97 17.12 -38.02
N THR A 223 -21.15 17.83 -39.14
CA THR A 223 -20.70 17.39 -40.47
C THR A 223 -19.33 17.91 -40.87
N LEU A 224 -18.84 19.00 -40.23
CA LEU A 224 -17.58 19.65 -40.60
C LEU A 224 -16.34 18.79 -40.30
N ASN A 225 -16.43 17.90 -39.31
CA ASN A 225 -15.32 17.08 -38.88
C ASN A 225 -15.79 15.65 -38.55
N PRO A 226 -15.18 14.60 -39.13
CA PRO A 226 -15.62 13.22 -38.88
C PRO A 226 -15.18 12.68 -37.50
N PHE A 227 -14.27 13.38 -36.81
CA PHE A 227 -13.69 12.93 -35.54
C PHE A 227 -14.30 13.63 -34.32
N LEU A 228 -14.55 14.94 -34.39
CA LEU A 228 -15.12 15.72 -33.30
C LEU A 228 -16.65 15.74 -33.37
N ARG A 229 -17.30 15.62 -32.20
CA ARG A 229 -18.74 15.80 -32.05
C ARG A 229 -19.07 16.87 -31.03
N PHE A 230 -20.11 17.63 -31.31
CA PHE A 230 -20.57 18.76 -30.50
C PHE A 230 -21.98 18.48 -30.00
N THR A 231 -22.18 18.62 -28.69
CA THR A 231 -23.51 18.53 -28.06
C THR A 231 -23.91 19.88 -27.48
N ALA A 232 -25.16 20.27 -27.67
CA ALA A 232 -25.66 21.59 -27.28
C ALA A 232 -26.61 21.55 -26.09
N THR A 233 -26.50 22.56 -25.23
CA THR A 233 -27.52 22.90 -24.23
C THR A 233 -27.94 24.35 -24.44
N LEU A 234 -29.20 24.55 -24.83
CA LEU A 234 -29.81 25.88 -24.87
C LEU A 234 -30.26 26.26 -23.45
N GLY A 235 -29.87 27.45 -23.00
CA GLY A 235 -30.24 27.99 -21.70
C GLY A 235 -31.56 28.75 -21.75
N ASP A 236 -32.52 28.34 -20.94
CA ASP A 236 -33.86 28.92 -20.87
C ASP A 236 -34.40 28.75 -19.44
N PRO A 237 -34.40 29.79 -18.57
CA PRO A 237 -33.85 31.15 -18.75
C PRO A 237 -32.35 31.27 -18.36
N ALA A 238 -31.67 30.15 -18.07
CA ALA A 238 -30.30 30.14 -17.56
C ALA A 238 -29.47 29.01 -18.18
N VAL A 239 -28.15 29.22 -18.32
CA VAL A 239 -27.20 28.21 -18.79
C VAL A 239 -26.07 28.00 -17.79
N SER A 240 -25.63 26.75 -17.60
CA SER A 240 -24.45 26.45 -16.79
C SER A 240 -23.19 26.44 -17.65
N PHE A 241 -22.19 27.25 -17.29
CA PHE A 241 -20.89 27.27 -17.96
C PHE A 241 -19.77 27.28 -16.91
N LEU A 242 -18.83 26.33 -17.02
CA LEU A 242 -17.82 26.04 -16.00
C LEU A 242 -18.44 25.85 -14.59
N ASP A 243 -18.13 26.77 -13.68
CA ASP A 243 -18.58 26.83 -12.28
C ASP A 243 -19.70 27.87 -12.05
N LEU A 244 -20.27 28.43 -13.12
CA LEU A 244 -21.27 29.49 -13.11
C LEU A 244 -22.63 29.00 -13.63
N LEU A 245 -23.70 29.56 -13.06
CA LEU A 245 -25.01 29.61 -13.68
C LEU A 245 -25.21 31.04 -14.17
N ILE A 246 -25.29 31.23 -15.49
CA ILE A 246 -25.48 32.53 -16.15
C ILE A 246 -26.97 32.67 -16.44
N THR A 247 -27.57 33.77 -16.00
CA THR A 247 -29.02 34.05 -16.13
C THR A 247 -29.22 35.48 -16.62
N GLU A 248 -30.24 35.73 -17.44
CA GLU A 248 -30.68 37.09 -17.76
C GLU A 248 -31.52 37.66 -16.60
N ARG A 249 -31.22 38.89 -16.16
CA ARG A 249 -32.09 39.69 -15.29
C ARG A 249 -32.03 41.17 -15.70
N ASN A 250 -33.16 41.71 -16.16
CA ASN A 250 -33.35 43.11 -16.56
C ASN A 250 -32.40 43.58 -17.69
N GLY A 251 -32.19 42.75 -18.72
CA GLY A 251 -31.32 43.04 -19.87
C GLY A 251 -29.81 42.92 -19.57
N SER A 252 -29.47 42.48 -18.37
CA SER A 252 -28.09 42.24 -17.92
C SER A 252 -27.88 40.76 -17.59
N LEU A 253 -26.68 40.25 -17.88
CA LEU A 253 -26.31 38.89 -17.52
C LEU A 253 -25.78 38.85 -16.08
N VAL A 254 -26.48 38.12 -15.22
CA VAL A 254 -26.06 37.86 -13.83
C VAL A 254 -25.51 36.44 -13.70
N THR A 255 -24.65 36.24 -12.71
CA THR A 255 -24.01 34.96 -12.42
C THR A 255 -24.29 34.52 -10.98
N GLU A 256 -24.50 33.22 -10.76
CA GLU A 256 -24.39 32.57 -9.45
C GLU A 256 -23.57 31.26 -9.54
N VAL A 257 -23.32 30.60 -8.41
CA VAL A 257 -22.46 29.40 -8.39
C VAL A 257 -23.26 28.15 -8.76
N TYR A 258 -22.88 27.52 -9.87
CA TYR A 258 -23.49 26.27 -10.29
C TYR A 258 -22.93 25.08 -9.50
N TYR A 259 -23.83 24.28 -8.92
CA TYR A 259 -23.52 22.99 -8.31
C TYR A 259 -24.24 21.89 -9.09
N LYS A 260 -23.50 20.88 -9.57
CA LYS A 260 -24.12 19.71 -10.22
C LYS A 260 -25.04 19.00 -9.19
N PRO A 261 -26.23 18.50 -9.59
CA PRO A 261 -27.23 17.95 -8.64
C PRO A 261 -26.72 16.83 -7.71
N THR A 262 -25.65 16.15 -8.13
CA THR A 262 -25.00 15.04 -7.43
C THR A 262 -23.78 15.46 -6.58
N ASP A 263 -23.58 16.75 -6.28
CA ASP A 263 -22.44 17.23 -5.49
C ASP A 263 -22.45 16.64 -4.07
N ARG A 264 -21.66 15.58 -3.88
CA ARG A 264 -21.39 14.98 -2.58
C ARG A 264 -20.34 15.82 -1.86
N ASN A 265 -20.74 16.82 -1.06
CA ASN A 265 -19.89 17.68 -0.22
C ASN A 265 -18.51 17.09 0.14
N THR A 266 -17.52 17.19 -0.76
CA THR A 266 -16.19 16.54 -0.64
C THR A 266 -15.17 17.39 0.10
N LEU A 267 -15.63 18.50 0.70
CA LEU A 267 -14.78 19.42 1.44
C LEU A 267 -14.00 18.68 2.54
N LEU A 268 -12.76 19.13 2.74
CA LEU A 268 -11.84 18.56 3.71
C LEU A 268 -12.45 18.57 5.12
N GLN A 269 -12.18 17.57 5.96
CA GLN A 269 -12.58 17.66 7.37
C GLN A 269 -11.61 18.56 8.15
N PHE A 270 -12.15 19.39 9.05
CA PHE A 270 -11.34 20.30 9.88
C PHE A 270 -10.37 19.56 10.83
N GLN A 271 -10.69 18.33 11.23
CA GLN A 271 -9.82 17.47 12.04
C GLN A 271 -8.78 16.69 11.22
N SER A 272 -8.72 16.86 9.90
CA SER A 272 -7.77 16.14 9.05
C SER A 272 -6.30 16.54 9.30
N PHE A 273 -5.39 15.62 9.00
CA PHE A 273 -3.94 15.75 9.18
C PHE A 273 -3.25 16.68 8.14
N HIS A 274 -3.91 17.77 7.75
CA HIS A 274 -3.37 18.79 6.84
C HIS A 274 -2.79 19.98 7.61
N PRO A 275 -1.87 20.76 6.99
CA PRO A 275 -1.35 22.00 7.56
C PRO A 275 -2.48 22.90 8.05
N ARG A 276 -2.26 23.58 9.20
CA ARG A 276 -3.25 24.48 9.78
C ARG A 276 -3.67 25.57 8.78
N SER A 277 -2.72 26.13 8.04
CA SER A 277 -2.97 27.10 6.96
C SER A 277 -3.88 26.58 5.86
N VAL A 278 -3.71 25.32 5.40
CA VAL A 278 -4.59 24.71 4.39
C VAL A 278 -6.01 24.59 4.92
N ARG A 279 -6.17 24.17 6.18
CA ARG A 279 -7.48 24.04 6.81
C ARG A 279 -8.14 25.41 7.02
N GLU A 280 -7.41 26.40 7.54
CA GLU A 280 -7.96 27.74 7.82
C GLU A 280 -8.23 28.57 6.55
N ASN A 281 -7.43 28.41 5.50
CA ASN A 281 -7.61 29.14 4.24
C ASN A 281 -8.67 28.52 3.32
N LEU A 282 -9.03 27.24 3.50
CA LEU A 282 -10.04 26.58 2.66
C LEU A 282 -11.41 27.30 2.74
N PRO A 283 -11.97 27.62 3.92
CA PRO A 283 -13.17 28.46 3.99
C PRO A 283 -12.99 29.81 3.31
N VAL A 284 -11.86 30.50 3.52
CA VAL A 284 -11.57 31.82 2.94
C VAL A 284 -11.62 31.77 1.41
N GLY A 285 -10.93 30.80 0.79
CA GLY A 285 -10.95 30.62 -0.66
C GLY A 285 -12.34 30.27 -1.21
N GLN A 286 -13.13 29.47 -0.48
CA GLN A 286 -14.48 29.12 -0.90
C GLN A 286 -15.44 30.32 -0.81
N TYR A 287 -15.42 31.12 0.27
CA TYR A 287 -16.23 32.35 0.34
C TYR A 287 -15.78 33.41 -0.68
N LEU A 288 -14.46 33.56 -0.94
CA LEU A 288 -13.97 34.44 -1.99
C LEU A 288 -14.47 34.01 -3.38
N ARG A 289 -14.48 32.70 -3.66
CA ARG A 289 -15.07 32.16 -4.91
C ARG A 289 -16.57 32.40 -4.99
N LEU A 290 -17.33 32.24 -3.90
CA LEU A 290 -18.76 32.61 -3.89
C LEU A 290 -18.95 34.10 -4.18
N TRP A 291 -18.15 34.98 -3.55
CA TRP A 291 -18.22 36.43 -3.70
C TRP A 291 -17.88 36.89 -5.12
N LEU A 292 -16.91 36.22 -5.76
CA LEU A 292 -16.49 36.48 -7.13
C LEU A 292 -17.52 36.01 -8.17
N ASN A 293 -18.12 34.84 -7.95
CA ASN A 293 -19.03 34.18 -8.89
C ASN A 293 -20.51 34.61 -8.74
N CYS A 294 -20.92 35.31 -7.68
CA CYS A 294 -22.30 35.77 -7.50
C CYS A 294 -22.40 37.25 -7.87
N THR A 295 -23.08 37.61 -8.96
CA THR A 295 -23.36 39.02 -9.33
C THR A 295 -24.15 39.73 -8.23
N GLU A 296 -25.18 39.10 -7.69
CA GLU A 296 -26.03 39.69 -6.65
C GLU A 296 -25.71 39.22 -5.22
N LEU A 297 -25.92 40.13 -4.26
CA LEU A 297 -25.75 39.87 -2.83
C LEU A 297 -26.79 38.88 -2.26
N THR A 298 -27.96 38.79 -2.89
CA THR A 298 -29.03 37.81 -2.62
C THR A 298 -28.53 36.39 -2.85
N ASP A 299 -28.00 36.11 -4.04
CA ASP A 299 -27.47 34.82 -4.44
C ASP A 299 -26.18 34.46 -3.66
N TYR A 300 -25.32 35.44 -3.38
CA TYR A 300 -24.19 35.25 -2.46
C TYR A 300 -24.67 34.78 -1.08
N LYS A 301 -25.66 35.43 -0.45
CA LYS A 301 -26.16 35.05 0.88
C LYS A 301 -26.73 33.63 0.90
N LYS A 302 -27.52 33.28 -0.12
CA LYS A 302 -28.07 31.93 -0.36
C LYS A 302 -26.96 30.86 -0.39
N HIS A 303 -25.94 31.04 -1.23
CA HIS A 303 -24.84 30.08 -1.33
C HIS A 303 -23.89 30.11 -0.13
N ALA A 304 -23.65 31.27 0.49
CA ALA A 304 -22.84 31.40 1.70
C ALA A 304 -23.45 30.63 2.87
N GLN A 305 -24.78 30.63 3.01
CA GLN A 305 -25.47 29.82 4.03
C GLN A 305 -25.36 28.32 3.73
N GLN A 306 -25.50 27.90 2.47
CA GLN A 306 -25.30 26.51 2.05
C GLN A 306 -23.86 26.03 2.33
N LEU A 307 -22.85 26.85 1.99
CA LEU A 307 -21.44 26.57 2.25
C LEU A 307 -21.14 26.51 3.77
N THR A 308 -21.73 27.42 4.56
CA THR A 308 -21.65 27.38 6.03
C THR A 308 -22.13 26.04 6.57
N ASN A 309 -23.29 25.56 6.09
CA ASN A 309 -23.84 24.26 6.49
C ASN A 309 -22.94 23.09 6.03
N LYS A 310 -22.44 23.12 4.78
CA LYS A 310 -21.50 22.11 4.24
C LYS A 310 -20.19 22.04 5.05
N LEU A 311 -19.65 23.18 5.48
CA LEU A 311 -18.43 23.26 6.30
C LEU A 311 -18.68 22.90 7.77
N ARG A 312 -19.81 23.29 8.37
CA ARG A 312 -20.17 22.89 9.74
C ARG A 312 -20.34 21.37 9.86
N ALA A 313 -20.93 20.72 8.85
CA ALA A 313 -20.97 19.25 8.73
C ALA A 313 -19.58 18.58 8.57
N ARG A 314 -18.53 19.37 8.24
CA ARG A 314 -17.12 18.95 8.18
C ARG A 314 -16.32 19.39 9.41
N ALA A 315 -17.00 19.76 10.50
CA ALA A 315 -16.48 20.16 11.81
C ALA A 315 -15.65 21.46 11.82
N TYR A 316 -15.91 22.39 10.90
CA TYR A 316 -15.27 23.71 10.91
C TYR A 316 -15.83 24.61 12.03
N PRO A 317 -14.98 25.34 12.80
CA PRO A 317 -15.45 26.24 13.84
C PRO A 317 -16.17 27.47 13.29
N ASP A 318 -17.35 27.79 13.83
CA ASP A 318 -18.12 28.97 13.41
C ASP A 318 -17.36 30.32 13.49
N PRO A 319 -16.47 30.59 14.46
CA PRO A 319 -15.68 31.83 14.46
C PRO A 319 -14.77 31.96 13.22
N LEU A 320 -14.22 30.84 12.73
CA LEU A 320 -13.42 30.80 11.50
C LEU A 320 -14.30 31.04 10.27
N LEU A 321 -15.49 30.43 10.22
CA LEU A 321 -16.44 30.62 9.12
C LEU A 321 -16.91 32.08 9.03
N ARG A 322 -17.30 32.70 10.16
CA ARG A 322 -17.67 34.13 10.22
C ARG A 322 -16.53 35.05 9.79
N ARG A 323 -15.28 34.73 10.18
CA ARG A 323 -14.10 35.50 9.75
C ARG A 323 -13.87 35.35 8.24
N ALA A 324 -14.03 34.16 7.68
CA ALA A 324 -13.83 33.88 6.26
C ALA A 324 -14.88 34.58 5.37
N ASP A 325 -16.16 34.47 5.73
CA ASP A 325 -17.27 35.18 5.10
C ASP A 325 -17.11 36.72 5.19
N LYS A 326 -16.74 37.24 6.37
CA LYS A 326 -16.39 38.67 6.50
C LYS A 326 -15.22 39.06 5.59
N CYS A 327 -14.18 38.24 5.49
CA CYS A 327 -13.01 38.50 4.64
C CYS A 327 -13.40 38.61 3.16
N ALA A 328 -14.32 37.76 2.69
CA ALA A 328 -14.81 37.84 1.31
C ALA A 328 -15.58 39.14 1.06
N ARG A 329 -16.58 39.46 1.90
CA ARG A 329 -17.41 40.67 1.75
C ARG A 329 -16.69 42.01 1.84
N VAL A 330 -15.50 42.08 2.46
CA VAL A 330 -14.68 43.31 2.50
C VAL A 330 -13.63 43.37 1.39
N SER A 331 -13.52 42.34 0.55
CA SER A 331 -12.62 42.32 -0.60
C SER A 331 -13.33 42.93 -1.82
N PRO A 332 -12.80 43.99 -2.45
CA PRO A 332 -13.38 44.54 -3.67
C PRO A 332 -13.40 43.47 -4.78
N ARG A 333 -14.51 43.35 -5.50
CA ARG A 333 -14.70 42.30 -6.51
C ARG A 333 -13.78 42.52 -7.70
N GLU A 334 -13.58 43.79 -8.06
CA GLU A 334 -12.76 44.27 -9.17
C GLU A 334 -11.30 43.83 -8.98
N THR A 335 -10.79 43.87 -7.74
CA THR A 335 -9.45 43.40 -7.38
C THR A 335 -9.30 41.88 -7.43
N LEU A 336 -10.42 41.12 -7.33
CA LEU A 336 -10.44 39.67 -7.46
C LEU A 336 -10.59 39.21 -8.92
N LEU A 337 -11.27 40.01 -9.76
CA LEU A 337 -11.36 39.81 -11.22
C LEU A 337 -10.03 40.13 -11.92
N HIS A 338 -9.33 41.17 -11.47
CA HIS A 338 -8.02 41.57 -12.00
C HIS A 338 -6.94 41.43 -10.92
N PRO A 339 -6.52 40.18 -10.60
CA PRO A 339 -5.43 39.97 -9.66
C PRO A 339 -4.18 40.64 -10.18
N SER A 340 -3.66 41.61 -9.41
CA SER A 340 -2.47 42.39 -9.78
C SER A 340 -1.33 41.47 -10.21
N SER A 341 -0.65 41.80 -11.30
CA SER A 341 0.52 41.05 -11.75
C SER A 341 1.50 40.93 -10.58
N ARG A 342 1.75 39.70 -10.13
CA ARG A 342 2.76 39.46 -9.09
C ARG A 342 4.08 39.95 -9.66
N THR A 343 4.59 41.04 -9.11
CA THR A 343 5.97 41.46 -9.38
C THR A 343 6.87 40.26 -9.11
N SER A 344 7.68 39.91 -10.11
CA SER A 344 8.58 38.76 -10.07
C SER A 344 9.73 39.05 -9.09
N LYS A 345 9.44 38.95 -7.79
CA LYS A 345 10.43 38.53 -6.82
C LYS A 345 10.92 37.18 -7.32
N GLY A 346 12.16 37.15 -7.80
CA GLY A 346 12.73 36.05 -8.58
C GLY A 346 12.56 34.68 -7.91
N ASP A 347 12.62 33.62 -8.71
CA ASP A 347 12.14 32.28 -8.37
C ASP A 347 12.39 31.91 -6.91
N PRO A 348 11.33 31.84 -6.08
CA PRO A 348 11.49 31.69 -4.65
C PRO A 348 12.06 30.31 -4.37
N LEU A 349 13.18 30.24 -3.64
CA LEU A 349 13.77 28.98 -3.23
C LEU A 349 12.72 28.16 -2.45
N ILE A 350 12.31 26.99 -2.94
CA ILE A 350 11.25 26.20 -2.30
C ILE A 350 11.85 25.04 -1.49
N CYS A 351 11.74 25.10 -0.17
CA CYS A 351 12.05 23.96 0.70
C CYS A 351 10.84 23.01 0.72
N VAL A 352 10.92 21.91 -0.03
CA VAL A 352 9.83 20.93 -0.15
C VAL A 352 10.02 19.79 0.86
N THR A 353 9.19 19.76 1.91
CA THR A 353 9.22 18.71 2.96
C THR A 353 7.92 17.90 2.99
N THR A 354 7.84 16.81 3.76
CA THR A 354 6.55 16.14 4.02
C THR A 354 5.87 16.79 5.22
N PHE A 355 4.55 17.05 5.16
CA PHE A 355 3.87 17.64 6.32
C PHE A 355 3.84 16.68 7.52
N ASN A 356 4.35 17.16 8.65
CA ASN A 356 4.25 16.56 9.98
C ASN A 356 3.82 17.69 10.94
N PRO A 357 2.97 17.46 11.96
CA PRO A 357 2.67 18.46 12.99
C PRO A 357 3.92 19.13 13.61
N ALA A 358 5.05 18.42 13.69
CA ALA A 358 6.34 18.94 14.14
C ALA A 358 7.04 19.88 13.12
N SER A 359 6.69 19.83 11.83
CA SER A 359 7.30 20.67 10.77
C SER A 359 7.04 22.17 10.95
N ASN A 360 6.16 22.56 11.88
CA ASN A 360 6.05 23.96 12.33
C ASN A 360 7.33 24.46 13.02
N MET A 361 8.06 23.58 13.73
CA MET A 361 9.38 23.92 14.29
C MET A 361 10.42 24.12 13.19
N ILE A 362 10.41 23.28 12.14
CA ILE A 362 11.31 23.44 10.99
C ILE A 362 11.08 24.80 10.30
N LYS A 363 9.82 25.21 10.11
CA LYS A 363 9.49 26.54 9.59
C LYS A 363 9.98 27.67 10.52
N LYS A 364 9.90 27.47 11.84
CA LYS A 364 10.38 28.44 12.84
C LYS A 364 11.91 28.57 12.79
N ILE A 365 12.63 27.44 12.86
CA ILE A 365 14.09 27.33 12.73
C ILE A 365 14.57 27.99 11.44
N ILE A 366 14.00 27.63 10.28
CA ILE A 366 14.36 28.24 8.99
C ILE A 366 14.17 29.77 9.05
N ASN A 367 13.05 30.26 9.59
CA ASN A 367 12.80 31.71 9.65
C ASN A 367 13.70 32.46 10.64
N GLU A 368 14.11 31.84 11.74
CA GLU A 368 14.94 32.44 12.80
C GLU A 368 16.44 32.38 12.44
N ASP A 369 16.91 31.24 11.95
CA ASP A 369 18.33 30.97 11.68
C ASP A 369 18.77 31.30 10.24
N TRP A 370 17.86 31.63 9.30
CA TRP A 370 18.25 32.00 7.92
C TRP A 370 19.26 33.14 7.87
N LYS A 371 19.16 34.10 8.80
CA LYS A 371 20.10 35.22 8.92
C LYS A 371 21.55 34.75 9.09
N ILE A 372 21.75 33.67 9.86
CA ILE A 372 23.06 33.05 10.12
C ILE A 372 23.56 32.31 8.87
N LEU A 373 22.66 31.66 8.13
CA LEU A 373 22.99 31.01 6.85
C LEU A 373 23.37 32.01 5.75
N THR A 374 22.77 33.21 5.75
CA THR A 374 23.09 34.27 4.76
C THR A 374 24.34 35.09 5.09
N SER A 375 24.81 35.11 6.34
CA SER A 375 26.01 35.90 6.70
C SER A 375 27.32 35.42 6.04
N GLY A 376 27.30 34.27 5.36
CA GLY A 376 28.39 33.80 4.49
C GLY A 376 28.33 34.27 3.02
N GLY A 377 27.42 35.20 2.66
CA GLY A 377 27.37 35.79 1.32
C GLY A 377 26.58 35.00 0.27
N LEU A 378 25.73 34.05 0.68
CA LEU A 378 24.89 33.27 -0.24
C LEU A 378 23.71 34.13 -0.78
N PRO A 379 23.49 34.21 -2.11
CA PRO A 379 22.59 35.19 -2.74
C PRO A 379 21.09 34.78 -2.73
N PHE A 380 20.65 33.99 -1.75
CA PHE A 380 19.32 33.36 -1.75
C PHE A 380 18.32 34.04 -0.80
N GLN A 381 17.09 34.24 -1.27
CA GLN A 381 15.96 34.68 -0.44
C GLN A 381 15.53 33.58 0.56
N ILE A 382 14.86 33.96 1.65
CA ILE A 382 14.33 33.01 2.64
C ILE A 382 13.43 31.98 1.94
N PRO A 383 13.71 30.67 2.06
CA PRO A 383 12.99 29.67 1.29
C PRO A 383 11.54 29.50 1.74
N MET A 384 10.63 29.42 0.77
CA MET A 384 9.25 29.04 1.03
C MET A 384 9.16 27.56 1.40
N ASN A 385 8.62 27.28 2.58
CA ASN A 385 8.30 25.92 3.01
C ASN A 385 7.03 25.43 2.30
N ALA A 386 7.20 24.48 1.38
CA ALA A 386 6.11 23.73 0.74
C ALA A 386 6.01 22.32 1.31
N TYR A 387 4.79 21.77 1.37
CA TYR A 387 4.56 20.45 1.93
C TYR A 387 4.03 19.47 0.88
N ARG A 388 4.76 18.38 0.64
CA ARG A 388 4.25 17.18 -0.04
C ARG A 388 3.19 16.52 0.84
N LYS A 389 2.15 16.00 0.18
CA LYS A 389 1.20 15.05 0.77
C LYS A 389 2.00 13.87 1.33
N ALA A 390 1.77 13.52 2.60
CA ALA A 390 2.34 12.29 3.15
C ALA A 390 1.87 11.09 2.33
N LYS A 391 2.73 10.08 2.17
CA LYS A 391 2.35 8.80 1.54
C LYS A 391 1.07 8.30 2.20
N SER A 392 0.00 8.16 1.43
CA SER A 392 -1.21 7.52 1.90
C SER A 392 -0.93 6.05 2.20
N ILE A 393 -1.83 5.37 2.92
CA ILE A 393 -1.68 3.93 3.18
C ILE A 393 -1.59 3.16 1.84
N ARG A 394 -2.30 3.61 0.78
CA ARG A 394 -2.12 3.10 -0.59
C ARG A 394 -0.68 3.25 -1.08
N ASP A 395 -0.08 4.43 -0.91
CA ASP A 395 1.30 4.75 -1.31
C ASP A 395 2.38 4.07 -0.43
N MET A 396 1.97 3.49 0.71
CA MET A 396 2.78 2.63 1.58
C MET A 396 2.59 1.13 1.29
N ILE A 397 1.52 0.75 0.58
CA ILE A 397 1.16 -0.63 0.24
C ILE A 397 1.72 -1.06 -1.14
N VAL A 398 2.14 -0.12 -2.00
CA VAL A 398 2.43 -0.26 -3.47
C VAL A 398 3.34 -1.42 -3.92
N HIS A 399 4.04 -2.14 -3.04
CA HIS A 399 4.67 -3.42 -3.40
C HIS A 399 3.66 -4.59 -3.49
N THR A 400 2.41 -4.34 -3.11
CA THR A 400 1.23 -5.15 -3.43
C THR A 400 0.20 -4.26 -4.13
N ARG A 401 -0.48 -4.78 -5.15
CA ARG A 401 -1.61 -4.11 -5.83
C ARG A 401 -2.97 -4.71 -5.39
N PRO A 402 -3.39 -4.70 -4.10
CA PRO A 402 -4.62 -5.39 -3.70
C PRO A 402 -5.86 -4.78 -4.38
N ARG A 403 -6.66 -5.63 -5.04
CA ARG A 403 -7.89 -5.26 -5.73
C ARG A 403 -9.02 -5.15 -4.72
N ARG A 404 -9.62 -3.97 -4.56
CA ARG A 404 -10.81 -3.79 -3.71
C ARG A 404 -11.98 -4.60 -4.28
N LEU A 405 -12.68 -5.34 -3.42
CA LEU A 405 -13.88 -6.08 -3.77
C LEU A 405 -15.13 -5.26 -3.43
N SER A 406 -16.22 -5.50 -4.17
CA SER A 406 -17.51 -4.82 -4.00
C SER A 406 -18.37 -5.41 -2.87
N ARG A 407 -18.14 -6.67 -2.51
CA ARG A 407 -18.85 -7.45 -1.49
C ARG A 407 -17.87 -8.34 -0.71
N ASP A 408 -18.35 -8.92 0.38
CA ASP A 408 -17.65 -10.00 1.09
C ASP A 408 -17.59 -11.25 0.20
N PRO A 409 -16.41 -11.82 -0.10
CA PRO A 409 -16.27 -13.02 -0.92
C PRO A 409 -16.31 -14.32 -0.10
N THR A 410 -16.53 -14.27 1.23
CA THR A 410 -16.36 -15.43 2.13
C THR A 410 -17.10 -16.67 1.65
N GLU A 411 -18.37 -16.57 1.25
CA GLU A 411 -19.13 -17.76 0.80
C GLU A 411 -18.65 -18.30 -0.57
N GLU A 412 -18.28 -17.43 -1.52
CA GLU A 412 -17.72 -17.84 -2.82
C GLU A 412 -16.40 -18.64 -2.65
N VAL A 413 -15.58 -18.25 -1.67
CA VAL A 413 -14.35 -18.99 -1.32
C VAL A 413 -14.67 -20.26 -0.53
N ARG A 414 -15.75 -20.28 0.28
CA ARG A 414 -16.18 -21.46 1.05
C ARG A 414 -16.66 -22.58 0.12
N GLU A 415 -17.45 -22.23 -0.89
CA GLU A 415 -17.92 -23.14 -1.94
C GLU A 415 -16.73 -23.78 -2.66
N GLY A 416 -15.72 -22.99 -3.07
CA GLY A 416 -14.50 -23.50 -3.70
C GLY A 416 -13.69 -24.44 -2.82
N ILE A 417 -13.54 -24.14 -1.52
CA ILE A 417 -12.87 -25.04 -0.56
C ILE A 417 -13.65 -26.35 -0.39
N THR A 418 -14.97 -26.25 -0.21
CA THR A 418 -15.86 -27.42 -0.01
C THR A 418 -15.81 -28.34 -1.23
N PHE A 419 -15.88 -27.78 -2.44
CA PHE A 419 -15.73 -28.53 -3.69
C PHE A 419 -14.41 -29.31 -3.76
N LEU A 420 -13.29 -28.71 -3.36
CA LEU A 420 -12.00 -29.43 -3.32
C LEU A 420 -11.99 -30.51 -2.23
N ILE A 421 -12.50 -30.24 -1.03
CA ILE A 421 -12.57 -31.24 0.04
C ILE A 421 -13.43 -32.44 -0.41
N ASP A 422 -14.58 -32.20 -1.04
CA ASP A 422 -15.45 -33.26 -1.57
C ASP A 422 -14.78 -34.03 -2.72
N LYS A 423 -14.08 -33.33 -3.64
CA LYS A 423 -13.25 -33.96 -4.68
C LYS A 423 -12.19 -34.89 -4.07
N GLY A 424 -11.47 -34.43 -3.05
CA GLY A 424 -10.45 -35.22 -2.36
C GLY A 424 -11.03 -36.42 -1.61
N MET A 425 -12.15 -36.24 -0.92
CA MET A 425 -12.85 -37.29 -0.17
C MET A 425 -13.42 -38.38 -1.09
N ASN A 426 -14.09 -38.00 -2.17
CA ASN A 426 -14.73 -38.94 -3.11
C ASN A 426 -13.72 -39.80 -3.86
N ASN A 427 -12.52 -39.27 -4.14
CA ASN A 427 -11.43 -40.03 -4.77
C ASN A 427 -10.49 -40.71 -3.75
N GLY A 428 -10.76 -40.61 -2.44
CA GLY A 428 -9.94 -41.22 -1.39
C GLY A 428 -8.56 -40.58 -1.18
N TRP A 429 -8.31 -39.40 -1.76
CA TRP A 429 -7.02 -38.68 -1.69
C TRP A 429 -6.73 -38.08 -0.30
N ILE A 430 -7.77 -37.85 0.50
CA ILE A 430 -7.67 -37.37 1.88
C ILE A 430 -8.60 -38.17 2.79
N THR A 431 -8.22 -38.29 4.05
CA THR A 431 -9.01 -38.93 5.10
C THR A 431 -10.08 -37.99 5.67
N LYS A 432 -11.06 -38.57 6.39
CA LYS A 432 -12.05 -37.81 7.18
C LYS A 432 -11.41 -36.84 8.18
N HIS A 433 -10.24 -37.15 8.72
CA HIS A 433 -9.53 -36.27 9.65
C HIS A 433 -8.89 -35.08 8.95
N GLU A 434 -8.31 -35.27 7.76
CA GLU A 434 -7.75 -34.19 6.94
C GLU A 434 -8.83 -33.30 6.35
N ALA A 435 -9.95 -33.87 5.89
CA ALA A 435 -11.13 -33.11 5.48
C ALA A 435 -11.68 -32.25 6.65
N ALA A 436 -11.73 -32.79 7.87
CA ALA A 436 -12.14 -32.04 9.06
C ALA A 436 -11.13 -30.97 9.49
N PHE A 437 -9.83 -31.13 9.17
CA PHE A 437 -8.80 -30.11 9.39
C PHE A 437 -8.90 -28.96 8.37
N LEU A 438 -9.06 -29.29 7.09
CA LEU A 438 -9.27 -28.34 5.99
C LEU A 438 -10.57 -27.55 6.15
N THR A 439 -11.61 -28.16 6.75
CA THR A 439 -12.89 -27.51 7.04
C THR A 439 -12.80 -26.60 8.27
N GLN A 440 -13.09 -25.30 8.11
CA GLN A 440 -13.29 -24.39 9.25
C GLN A 440 -14.78 -24.06 9.41
N PRO A 441 -15.46 -24.49 10.49
CA PRO A 441 -16.90 -24.32 10.63
C PRO A 441 -17.31 -22.86 10.92
N ASP A 442 -16.48 -22.09 11.64
CA ASP A 442 -16.69 -20.66 11.94
C ASP A 442 -15.45 -19.84 11.53
N PRO A 443 -15.23 -19.62 10.21
CA PRO A 443 -14.02 -18.99 9.71
C PRO A 443 -14.07 -17.48 9.92
N LYS A 444 -12.99 -16.92 10.47
CA LYS A 444 -12.78 -15.48 10.57
C LYS A 444 -12.31 -14.94 9.23
N THR A 445 -12.90 -13.82 8.82
CA THR A 445 -12.36 -12.96 7.77
C THR A 445 -10.89 -12.61 8.08
N LEU A 446 -9.99 -12.80 7.12
CA LEU A 446 -8.59 -12.45 7.29
C LEU A 446 -8.46 -10.93 7.51
N TYR A 447 -7.59 -10.51 8.43
CA TYR A 447 -7.49 -9.10 8.82
C TYR A 447 -6.10 -8.52 8.51
N PHE A 448 -6.07 -7.40 7.80
CA PHE A 448 -4.82 -6.70 7.46
C PHE A 448 -4.40 -5.70 8.55
N TYR A 449 -3.11 -5.73 8.91
CA TYR A 449 -2.50 -4.75 9.80
C TYR A 449 -1.06 -4.45 9.42
N ILE A 450 -0.52 -3.33 9.92
CA ILE A 450 0.85 -2.89 9.65
C ILE A 450 1.67 -2.92 10.93
N LEU A 451 2.81 -3.62 10.90
CA LEU A 451 3.83 -3.56 11.95
C LEU A 451 4.90 -2.52 11.56
N PRO A 452 5.13 -1.46 12.37
CA PRO A 452 6.15 -0.47 12.04
C PRO A 452 7.56 -1.03 12.19
N LYS A 453 8.39 -0.92 11.15
CA LYS A 453 9.83 -1.22 11.15
C LYS A 453 10.59 -0.09 11.89
N ILE A 454 10.38 0.01 13.21
CA ILE A 454 10.90 1.07 14.09
C ILE A 454 12.44 1.20 14.13
N HIS A 455 13.16 0.21 13.59
CA HIS A 455 14.61 0.19 13.44
C HIS A 455 15.10 0.84 12.11
N LYS A 456 14.22 1.25 11.18
CA LYS A 456 14.68 2.02 10.02
C LYS A 456 14.64 3.51 10.39
N ASN A 457 15.74 4.24 10.16
CA ASN A 457 15.86 5.71 10.36
C ASN A 457 15.05 6.51 9.32
N LYS A 458 13.76 6.21 9.19
CA LYS A 458 12.78 6.89 8.34
C LYS A 458 11.58 7.24 9.23
N HIS A 459 11.06 8.46 9.12
CA HIS A 459 9.95 8.94 9.92
C HIS A 459 8.79 9.43 9.03
N PRO A 460 7.58 8.85 9.13
CA PRO A 460 7.21 7.70 9.96
C PRO A 460 7.95 6.40 9.58
N PRO A 461 8.13 5.46 10.51
CA PRO A 461 8.80 4.19 10.24
C PRO A 461 8.06 3.39 9.17
N PRO A 462 8.76 2.72 8.23
CA PRO A 462 8.12 1.95 7.17
C PRO A 462 7.27 0.81 7.73
N GLY A 463 6.15 0.51 7.08
CA GLY A 463 5.31 -0.64 7.46
C GLY A 463 5.90 -1.98 7.01
N ARG A 464 5.64 -3.04 7.78
CA ARG A 464 5.53 -4.42 7.27
C ARG A 464 4.03 -4.75 7.27
N PRO A 465 3.36 -4.84 6.10
CA PRO A 465 2.00 -5.32 6.04
C PRO A 465 1.95 -6.80 6.42
N ILE A 466 0.93 -7.20 7.19
CA ILE A 466 0.66 -8.57 7.61
C ILE A 466 -0.84 -8.82 7.40
N VAL A 467 -1.19 -9.99 6.87
CA VAL A 467 -2.56 -10.50 6.83
C VAL A 467 -2.67 -11.62 7.87
N SER A 468 -3.57 -11.49 8.84
CA SER A 468 -3.77 -12.53 9.86
C SER A 468 -4.69 -13.62 9.32
N GLY A 469 -4.13 -14.80 9.06
CA GLY A 469 -4.87 -16.02 8.72
C GLY A 469 -5.47 -16.78 9.92
N ILE A 470 -5.23 -16.33 11.16
CA ILE A 470 -5.52 -17.11 12.38
C ILE A 470 -7.03 -17.39 12.54
N GLY A 471 -7.40 -18.66 12.33
CA GLY A 471 -8.81 -19.10 12.35
C GLY A 471 -9.60 -18.68 11.12
N SER A 472 -8.92 -18.38 10.01
CA SER A 472 -9.55 -18.16 8.70
C SER A 472 -9.67 -19.46 7.92
N MET A 473 -10.53 -19.45 6.90
CA MET A 473 -10.74 -20.59 6.00
C MET A 473 -9.54 -20.98 5.12
N LEU A 474 -8.63 -20.05 4.82
CA LEU A 474 -7.50 -20.30 3.93
C LEU A 474 -6.27 -20.86 4.66
N GLU A 475 -6.18 -20.64 5.97
CA GLU A 475 -5.01 -21.02 6.75
C GLU A 475 -4.77 -22.54 6.84
N PRO A 476 -5.80 -23.41 6.98
CA PRO A 476 -5.58 -24.87 6.93
C PRO A 476 -5.07 -25.35 5.58
N LEU A 477 -5.52 -24.75 4.46
CA LEU A 477 -5.02 -25.08 3.13
C LEU A 477 -3.53 -24.76 3.04
N SER A 478 -3.13 -23.56 3.49
CA SER A 478 -1.72 -23.18 3.57
C SER A 478 -0.90 -24.11 4.47
N GLN A 479 -1.44 -24.58 5.60
CA GLN A 479 -0.75 -25.52 6.49
C GLN A 479 -0.63 -26.92 5.88
N PHE A 480 -1.67 -27.40 5.22
CA PHE A 480 -1.68 -28.68 4.53
C PHE A 480 -0.66 -28.69 3.38
N CYS A 481 -0.70 -27.68 2.50
CA CYS A 481 0.28 -27.53 1.43
C CYS A 481 1.71 -27.38 1.97
N ASP A 482 1.95 -26.57 3.02
CA ASP A 482 3.29 -26.41 3.59
C ASP A 482 3.92 -27.74 4.03
N TRP A 483 3.12 -28.66 4.60
CA TRP A 483 3.60 -29.98 5.01
C TRP A 483 4.27 -30.76 3.87
N PHE A 484 3.70 -30.72 2.66
CA PHE A 484 4.28 -31.34 1.46
C PHE A 484 5.47 -30.55 0.88
N LEU A 485 5.51 -29.22 1.04
CA LEU A 485 6.57 -28.36 0.50
C LEU A 485 7.85 -28.33 1.36
N GLN A 486 7.70 -28.40 2.69
CA GLN A 486 8.80 -28.34 3.66
C GLN A 486 9.99 -29.30 3.41
N PRO A 487 9.80 -30.58 3.01
CA PRO A 487 10.94 -31.45 2.77
C PRO A 487 11.71 -31.11 1.48
N PHE A 488 11.09 -30.51 0.46
CA PHE A 488 11.82 -29.95 -0.69
C PHE A 488 12.68 -28.74 -0.27
N VAL A 489 12.14 -27.85 0.57
CA VAL A 489 12.88 -26.68 1.08
C VAL A 489 14.17 -27.10 1.81
N LYS A 490 14.15 -28.26 2.50
CA LYS A 490 15.32 -28.81 3.20
C LYS A 490 16.35 -29.48 2.28
N GLN A 491 16.02 -29.71 1.01
CA GLN A 491 16.92 -30.27 -0.01
C GLN A 491 17.60 -29.18 -0.88
N ILE A 492 17.16 -27.93 -0.77
CA ILE A 492 17.77 -26.77 -1.45
C ILE A 492 19.25 -26.67 -1.06
N SER A 493 20.16 -26.69 -2.03
CA SER A 493 21.61 -26.66 -1.80
C SER A 493 22.10 -25.31 -1.27
N THR A 494 21.43 -24.21 -1.62
CA THR A 494 21.74 -22.84 -1.15
C THR A 494 21.18 -22.54 0.24
N TYR A 495 20.27 -23.37 0.77
CA TYR A 495 19.49 -23.04 1.97
C TYR A 495 20.34 -22.99 3.24
N LEU A 496 20.01 -22.00 4.07
CA LEU A 496 20.48 -21.84 5.45
C LEU A 496 19.27 -21.92 6.37
N LYS A 497 19.35 -22.75 7.40
CA LYS A 497 18.24 -22.96 8.34
C LYS A 497 18.11 -21.86 9.38
N ASP A 498 19.21 -21.48 10.01
CA ASP A 498 19.27 -20.48 11.09
C ASP A 498 20.71 -19.99 11.32
N THR A 499 20.89 -19.02 12.23
CA THR A 499 22.21 -18.45 12.57
C THR A 499 23.25 -19.49 12.98
N THR A 500 22.84 -20.62 13.57
CA THR A 500 23.77 -21.69 13.98
C THR A 500 24.37 -22.40 12.77
N ASP A 501 23.55 -22.61 11.74
CA ASP A 501 23.93 -23.20 10.45
C ASP A 501 24.99 -22.32 9.74
N VAL A 502 24.78 -21.01 9.76
CA VAL A 502 25.73 -20.00 9.29
C VAL A 502 27.06 -20.08 10.05
N LEU A 503 27.01 -20.16 11.39
CA LEU A 503 28.23 -20.25 12.21
C LEU A 503 29.01 -21.54 11.93
N SER A 504 28.31 -22.68 11.77
CA SER A 504 28.93 -23.95 11.41
C SER A 504 29.58 -23.90 10.03
N LEU A 505 28.91 -23.31 9.04
CA LEU A 505 29.47 -23.08 7.71
C LEU A 505 30.73 -22.20 7.76
N ILE A 506 30.65 -21.03 8.41
CA ILE A 506 31.77 -20.07 8.50
C ILE A 506 33.01 -20.70 9.14
N ASN A 507 32.85 -21.53 10.18
CA ASN A 507 33.98 -22.21 10.83
C ASN A 507 34.73 -23.20 9.90
N THR A 508 34.15 -23.59 8.76
CA THR A 508 34.79 -24.48 7.77
C THR A 508 35.40 -23.76 6.57
N LEU A 509 35.30 -22.43 6.50
CA LEU A 509 35.71 -21.64 5.34
C LEU A 509 37.03 -20.90 5.60
N GLU A 510 38.07 -21.26 4.85
CA GLU A 510 39.26 -20.42 4.64
C GLU A 510 38.90 -19.22 3.75
N PHE A 511 39.49 -18.05 3.98
CA PHE A 511 39.16 -16.82 3.25
C PHE A 511 40.42 -16.05 2.81
N ASP A 512 40.56 -15.82 1.51
CA ASP A 512 41.72 -15.13 0.91
C ASP A 512 41.42 -13.64 0.73
N LYS A 513 41.72 -12.83 1.75
CA LYS A 513 41.43 -11.39 1.79
C LYS A 513 41.96 -10.58 0.59
N ASP A 514 42.98 -11.07 -0.10
CA ASP A 514 43.62 -10.38 -1.21
C ASP A 514 42.95 -10.73 -2.56
N LYS A 515 42.03 -11.70 -2.57
CA LYS A 515 41.26 -12.15 -3.76
C LYS A 515 39.75 -12.25 -3.54
N GLU A 516 39.27 -12.18 -2.31
CA GLU A 516 37.89 -12.50 -1.95
C GLU A 516 37.23 -11.36 -1.15
N TYR A 517 35.97 -11.09 -1.46
CA TYR A 517 35.13 -10.10 -0.80
C TYR A 517 33.91 -10.78 -0.17
N LEU A 518 33.54 -10.33 1.03
CA LEU A 518 32.27 -10.67 1.65
C LEU A 518 31.17 -9.76 1.07
N MET A 519 30.10 -10.37 0.57
CA MET A 519 28.94 -9.64 0.05
C MET A 519 27.65 -10.23 0.62
N THR A 520 26.66 -9.38 0.88
CA THR A 520 25.29 -9.81 1.22
C THR A 520 24.26 -9.17 0.31
N LEU A 521 23.24 -9.92 -0.09
CA LEU A 521 22.07 -9.39 -0.82
C LEU A 521 20.79 -9.50 0.03
N ASP A 522 19.90 -8.52 -0.07
CA ASP A 522 18.51 -8.52 0.44
C ASP A 522 17.57 -8.52 -0.78
N VAL A 523 16.65 -9.49 -0.83
CA VAL A 523 15.62 -9.57 -1.88
C VAL A 523 14.44 -8.67 -1.52
N GLU A 524 14.29 -7.56 -2.24
CA GLU A 524 13.34 -6.51 -1.88
C GLU A 524 11.90 -7.03 -1.88
N SER A 525 11.32 -7.13 -0.68
CA SER A 525 9.90 -7.48 -0.47
C SER A 525 9.48 -8.82 -1.10
N LEU A 526 10.38 -9.82 -1.09
CA LEU A 526 10.22 -11.17 -1.65
C LEU A 526 8.77 -11.69 -1.69
N TYR A 527 8.13 -11.88 -0.52
CA TYR A 527 6.77 -12.44 -0.42
C TYR A 527 5.71 -11.73 -1.28
N THR A 528 5.77 -10.40 -1.41
CA THR A 528 4.75 -9.63 -2.13
C THR A 528 4.99 -9.57 -3.63
N ASN A 529 6.20 -9.93 -4.07
CA ASN A 529 6.64 -9.80 -5.45
C ASN A 529 6.62 -11.11 -6.23
N ILE A 530 6.77 -12.27 -5.56
CA ILE A 530 6.78 -13.61 -6.17
C ILE A 530 5.61 -13.79 -7.19
N PRO A 531 5.90 -14.23 -8.44
CA PRO A 531 4.86 -14.52 -9.42
C PRO A 531 4.12 -15.81 -9.07
N GLN A 532 2.80 -15.72 -8.89
CA GLN A 532 1.98 -16.85 -8.42
C GLN A 532 2.01 -18.05 -9.38
N GLU A 533 1.73 -17.82 -10.68
CA GLU A 533 1.70 -18.90 -11.69
C GLU A 533 3.03 -19.63 -11.83
N ALA A 534 4.12 -18.91 -12.11
CA ALA A 534 5.45 -19.52 -12.22
C ALA A 534 5.92 -20.21 -10.93
N THR A 535 5.42 -19.81 -9.75
CA THR A 535 5.67 -20.54 -8.50
C THR A 535 4.89 -21.85 -8.43
N LEU A 536 3.65 -21.87 -8.91
CA LEU A 536 2.84 -23.08 -9.00
C LEU A 536 3.39 -24.06 -10.05
N GLU A 537 3.95 -23.57 -11.14
CA GLU A 537 4.69 -24.37 -12.13
C GLU A 537 5.91 -25.05 -11.50
N VAL A 538 6.76 -24.30 -10.78
CA VAL A 538 7.91 -24.84 -10.03
C VAL A 538 7.48 -25.87 -8.98
N VAL A 539 6.40 -25.59 -8.24
CA VAL A 539 5.86 -26.55 -7.25
C VAL A 539 5.31 -27.80 -7.93
N SER A 540 4.66 -27.68 -9.10
CA SER A 540 4.14 -28.80 -9.87
C SER A 540 5.26 -29.72 -10.33
N ASP A 541 6.30 -29.16 -10.92
CA ASP A 541 7.49 -29.89 -11.35
C ASP A 541 8.16 -30.64 -10.19
N LEU A 542 8.35 -29.99 -9.04
CA LEU A 542 8.91 -30.61 -7.84
C LEU A 542 8.04 -31.75 -7.28
N LEU A 543 6.72 -31.54 -7.18
CA LEU A 543 5.80 -32.57 -6.69
C LEU A 543 5.77 -33.78 -7.63
N ASN A 544 5.86 -33.58 -8.95
CA ASN A 544 5.85 -34.65 -9.95
C ASN A 544 7.19 -35.39 -10.08
N ARG A 545 8.33 -34.72 -9.81
CA ARG A 545 9.66 -35.36 -9.77
C ARG A 545 9.94 -36.12 -8.48
N GLY A 546 9.27 -35.74 -7.38
CA GLY A 546 9.51 -36.33 -6.07
C GLY A 546 8.90 -37.72 -5.92
N VAL A 547 9.66 -38.67 -5.37
CA VAL A 547 9.19 -40.03 -5.08
C VAL A 547 8.58 -40.05 -3.68
N TRP A 548 7.25 -40.04 -3.56
CA TRP A 548 6.52 -40.05 -2.29
C TRP A 548 5.41 -41.11 -2.29
N ASN A 549 5.35 -41.93 -1.24
CA ASN A 549 4.25 -42.89 -1.01
C ASN A 549 3.10 -42.22 -0.24
N TYR A 550 2.44 -41.23 -0.85
CA TYR A 550 1.23 -40.62 -0.31
C TYR A 550 0.03 -40.87 -1.22
N ILE A 551 -1.16 -40.99 -0.64
CA ILE A 551 -2.42 -41.23 -1.37
C ILE A 551 -2.91 -39.92 -2.04
N THR A 552 -2.47 -38.77 -1.52
CA THR A 552 -2.82 -37.44 -2.03
C THR A 552 -1.99 -37.08 -3.28
N PRO A 553 -2.60 -36.81 -4.44
CA PRO A 553 -1.88 -36.52 -5.68
C PRO A 553 -1.40 -35.07 -5.77
N SER A 554 -0.34 -34.83 -6.55
CA SER A 554 0.24 -33.51 -6.81
C SER A 554 -0.80 -32.47 -7.26
N GLU A 555 -1.69 -32.84 -8.19
CA GLU A 555 -2.76 -31.96 -8.71
C GLU A 555 -3.67 -31.43 -7.59
N PHE A 556 -3.98 -32.26 -6.59
CA PHE A 556 -4.83 -31.83 -5.48
C PHE A 556 -4.12 -30.83 -4.55
N ILE A 557 -2.82 -31.05 -4.31
CA ILE A 557 -2.00 -30.11 -3.53
C ILE A 557 -1.86 -28.77 -4.28
N LEU A 558 -1.74 -28.81 -5.60
CA LEU A 558 -1.73 -27.62 -6.48
C LEU A 558 -3.07 -26.89 -6.50
N ASP A 559 -4.20 -27.59 -6.61
CA ASP A 559 -5.55 -27.01 -6.54
C ASP A 559 -5.74 -26.21 -5.23
N LEU A 560 -5.35 -26.80 -4.09
CA LEU A 560 -5.42 -26.14 -2.77
C LEU A 560 -4.46 -24.94 -2.69
N ALA A 561 -3.23 -25.07 -3.21
CA ALA A 561 -2.24 -23.99 -3.19
C ALA A 561 -2.65 -22.82 -4.08
N HIS A 562 -3.17 -23.10 -5.28
CA HIS A 562 -3.71 -22.11 -6.22
C HIS A 562 -4.92 -21.39 -5.61
N LEU A 563 -5.85 -22.09 -4.96
CA LEU A 563 -6.97 -21.45 -4.26
C LEU A 563 -6.47 -20.53 -3.12
N ALA A 564 -5.53 -21.00 -2.30
CA ALA A 564 -4.98 -20.22 -1.19
C ALA A 564 -4.15 -18.98 -1.64
N LEU A 565 -3.57 -19.00 -2.84
CA LEU A 565 -2.88 -17.84 -3.45
C LEU A 565 -3.85 -16.87 -4.13
N THR A 566 -4.72 -17.38 -5.01
CA THR A 566 -5.57 -16.54 -5.89
C THR A 566 -6.83 -16.02 -5.20
N ARG A 567 -7.31 -16.69 -4.15
CA ARG A 567 -8.47 -16.28 -3.35
C ARG A 567 -8.08 -15.65 -2.01
N ASN A 568 -6.83 -15.20 -1.88
CA ASN A 568 -6.31 -14.54 -0.68
C ASN A 568 -6.90 -13.13 -0.47
N PHE A 569 -8.08 -13.08 0.15
CA PHE A 569 -8.78 -11.85 0.48
C PHE A 569 -8.62 -11.47 1.95
N PHE A 570 -8.73 -10.18 2.27
CA PHE A 570 -8.68 -9.66 3.63
C PHE A 570 -9.57 -8.42 3.80
N GLU A 571 -10.01 -8.18 5.04
CA GLU A 571 -10.65 -6.93 5.45
C GLU A 571 -9.59 -5.89 5.87
N PHE A 572 -9.76 -4.67 5.38
CA PHE A 572 -9.13 -3.46 5.91
C PHE A 572 -10.12 -2.30 5.92
N ASP A 573 -10.23 -1.59 7.04
CA ASP A 573 -11.13 -0.43 7.20
C ASP A 573 -12.58 -0.71 6.72
N LYS A 574 -13.15 -1.85 7.14
CA LYS A 574 -14.50 -2.33 6.74
C LYS A 574 -14.69 -2.56 5.24
N ASN A 575 -13.61 -2.68 4.48
CA ASN A 575 -13.62 -2.95 3.05
C ASN A 575 -12.84 -4.24 2.76
N PHE A 576 -13.30 -4.99 1.77
CA PHE A 576 -12.66 -6.24 1.34
C PHE A 576 -11.67 -5.96 0.21
N PHE A 577 -10.55 -6.67 0.23
CA PHE A 577 -9.47 -6.56 -0.73
C PHE A 577 -8.94 -7.95 -1.07
N LEU A 578 -8.58 -8.18 -2.33
CA LEU A 578 -7.96 -9.41 -2.83
C LEU A 578 -6.49 -9.14 -3.18
N GLN A 579 -5.56 -9.96 -2.70
CA GLN A 579 -4.17 -9.91 -3.14
C GLN A 579 -4.03 -10.56 -4.53
N ILE A 580 -3.50 -9.81 -5.51
CA ILE A 580 -3.40 -10.22 -6.93
C ILE A 580 -1.96 -10.52 -7.41
N GLN A 581 -1.00 -10.47 -6.50
CA GLN A 581 0.43 -10.70 -6.74
C GLN A 581 1.12 -11.07 -5.43
N GLY A 582 2.12 -11.94 -5.49
CA GLY A 582 2.80 -12.48 -4.32
C GLY A 582 1.90 -13.36 -3.45
N THR A 583 2.42 -13.71 -2.28
CA THR A 583 1.68 -14.40 -1.21
C THR A 583 1.52 -13.47 0.00
N SER A 584 0.50 -13.70 0.82
CA SER A 584 0.25 -12.83 1.97
C SER A 584 1.25 -13.11 3.08
N MET A 585 1.98 -12.08 3.54
CA MET A 585 2.79 -12.17 4.75
C MET A 585 1.90 -12.52 5.95
N GLY A 586 2.03 -13.75 6.45
CA GLY A 586 1.19 -14.32 7.50
C GLY A 586 0.59 -15.69 7.18
N SER A 587 0.62 -16.12 5.91
CA SER A 587 0.23 -17.48 5.51
C SER A 587 1.34 -18.50 5.79
N THR A 588 1.01 -19.69 6.30
CA THR A 588 2.01 -20.71 6.69
C THR A 588 2.92 -21.18 5.55
N PHE A 589 2.39 -21.44 4.35
CA PHE A 589 3.22 -21.89 3.21
C PHE A 589 4.12 -20.82 2.55
N ALA A 590 3.99 -19.55 2.97
CA ALA A 590 4.63 -18.43 2.26
C ALA A 590 6.17 -18.52 2.26
N PRO A 591 6.85 -18.89 3.36
CA PRO A 591 8.29 -19.14 3.36
C PRO A 591 8.69 -20.26 2.41
N SER A 592 7.93 -21.36 2.34
CA SER A 592 8.25 -22.50 1.48
C SER A 592 8.12 -22.16 0.01
N LEU A 593 6.99 -21.56 -0.40
CA LEU A 593 6.79 -21.08 -1.77
C LEU A 593 7.90 -20.10 -2.20
N ALA A 594 8.26 -19.17 -1.32
CA ALA A 594 9.34 -18.23 -1.57
C ALA A 594 10.71 -18.90 -1.71
N CYS A 595 11.03 -19.87 -0.85
CA CYS A 595 12.30 -20.58 -0.91
C CYS A 595 12.43 -21.43 -2.18
N LEU A 596 11.37 -22.11 -2.60
CA LEU A 596 11.35 -22.96 -3.80
C LEU A 596 11.41 -22.14 -5.09
N TYR A 597 10.65 -21.05 -5.20
CA TYR A 597 10.71 -20.18 -6.37
C TYR A 597 12.09 -19.52 -6.55
N VAL A 598 12.71 -19.07 -5.45
CA VAL A 598 14.06 -18.49 -5.52
C VAL A 598 15.12 -19.57 -5.77
N ASP A 599 14.97 -20.80 -5.25
CA ASP A 599 15.88 -21.93 -5.58
C ASP A 599 15.86 -22.30 -7.06
N HIS A 600 14.67 -22.29 -7.69
CA HIS A 600 14.57 -22.45 -9.14
C HIS A 600 15.31 -21.34 -9.90
N LEU A 601 15.09 -20.06 -9.55
CA LEU A 601 15.83 -18.95 -10.16
C LEU A 601 17.35 -19.03 -9.91
N GLU A 602 17.75 -19.44 -8.70
CA GLU A 602 19.16 -19.65 -8.34
C GLU A 602 19.81 -20.71 -9.23
N LYS A 603 19.14 -21.85 -9.45
CA LYS A 603 19.64 -22.96 -10.29
C LYS A 603 19.68 -22.61 -11.78
N GLU A 604 18.54 -22.18 -12.34
CA GLU A 604 18.40 -22.01 -13.78
C GLU A 604 19.13 -20.75 -14.31
N MET A 605 19.32 -19.71 -13.49
CA MET A 605 19.82 -18.41 -13.97
C MET A 605 21.07 -17.88 -13.26
N VAL A 606 21.33 -18.23 -12.00
CA VAL A 606 22.44 -17.63 -11.22
C VAL A 606 23.63 -18.57 -11.05
N LEU A 607 23.38 -19.86 -10.83
CA LEU A 607 24.40 -20.88 -10.56
C LEU A 607 24.61 -21.84 -11.75
N THR A 608 24.06 -21.48 -12.91
CA THR A 608 24.29 -22.15 -14.21
C THR A 608 25.65 -21.75 -14.80
N GLU A 609 26.24 -22.65 -15.62
CA GLU A 609 27.46 -22.38 -16.39
C GLU A 609 27.27 -21.27 -17.44
N GLU A 610 26.03 -20.97 -17.83
CA GLU A 610 25.69 -19.88 -18.76
C GLU A 610 25.84 -18.48 -18.13
N ASN A 611 25.91 -18.38 -16.80
CA ASN A 611 26.13 -17.10 -16.12
C ASN A 611 27.62 -16.71 -16.26
N PRO A 612 27.95 -15.60 -16.97
CA PRO A 612 29.34 -15.17 -17.17
C PRO A 612 30.08 -14.86 -15.86
N TYR A 613 29.34 -14.63 -14.77
CA TYR A 613 29.88 -14.33 -13.45
C TYR A 613 29.98 -15.53 -12.50
N VAL A 614 29.54 -16.74 -12.90
CA VAL A 614 29.46 -17.90 -11.99
C VAL A 614 30.82 -18.24 -11.36
N ASN A 615 31.91 -18.10 -12.12
CA ASN A 615 33.28 -18.34 -11.65
C ASN A 615 33.76 -17.35 -10.57
N HIS A 616 33.13 -16.18 -10.45
CA HIS A 616 33.38 -15.24 -9.36
C HIS A 616 32.57 -15.56 -8.09
N ILE A 617 31.57 -16.43 -8.15
CA ILE A 617 30.74 -16.83 -7.00
C ILE A 617 31.35 -18.08 -6.35
N ARG A 618 32.21 -17.91 -5.34
CA ARG A 618 32.76 -19.06 -4.58
C ARG A 618 31.71 -19.71 -3.69
N LEU A 619 30.86 -18.90 -3.07
CA LEU A 619 29.84 -19.33 -2.13
C LEU A 619 28.57 -18.54 -2.38
N TRP A 620 27.43 -19.23 -2.42
CA TRP A 620 26.10 -18.63 -2.44
C TRP A 620 25.21 -19.37 -1.46
N LYS A 621 24.76 -18.69 -0.39
CA LYS A 621 23.96 -19.29 0.67
C LYS A 621 22.87 -18.33 1.15
N ARG A 622 21.63 -18.81 1.29
CA ARG A 622 20.43 -17.98 1.48
C ARG A 622 19.59 -18.42 2.67
N TYR A 623 19.27 -17.46 3.53
CA TYR A 623 18.23 -17.56 4.55
C TYR A 623 17.02 -16.75 4.07
N ILE A 624 16.04 -17.42 3.44
CA ILE A 624 14.81 -16.81 2.90
C ILE A 624 15.10 -15.65 1.92
N ASP A 625 15.10 -14.40 2.40
CA ASP A 625 15.33 -13.14 1.68
C ASP A 625 16.75 -12.55 1.86
N ASP A 626 17.53 -13.03 2.85
CA ASP A 626 18.93 -12.65 3.08
C ASP A 626 19.90 -13.66 2.39
N ILE A 627 20.83 -13.18 1.55
CA ILE A 627 21.84 -14.00 0.85
C ILE A 627 23.25 -13.60 1.30
N LEU A 628 24.11 -14.58 1.59
CA LEU A 628 25.53 -14.45 1.88
C LEU A 628 26.36 -14.99 0.70
N ILE A 629 27.34 -14.20 0.26
CA ILE A 629 28.18 -14.49 -0.90
C ILE A 629 29.66 -14.28 -0.55
N ILE A 630 30.51 -15.21 -1.00
CA ILE A 630 31.95 -14.98 -1.11
C ILE A 630 32.27 -14.76 -2.60
N TRP A 631 32.74 -13.57 -2.92
CA TRP A 631 32.95 -13.07 -4.27
C TRP A 631 34.44 -12.99 -4.61
N ARG A 632 34.84 -13.49 -5.78
CA ARG A 632 36.24 -13.56 -6.28
C ARG A 632 36.58 -12.56 -7.38
N GLY A 633 35.61 -11.78 -7.85
CA GLY A 633 35.86 -10.69 -8.79
C GLY A 633 36.23 -9.39 -8.08
N THR A 634 36.50 -8.36 -8.86
CA THR A 634 36.63 -6.96 -8.41
C THR A 634 35.30 -6.40 -7.88
N ARG A 635 35.35 -5.22 -7.24
CA ARG A 635 34.14 -4.52 -6.73
C ARG A 635 33.30 -3.95 -7.87
N GLU A 636 33.96 -3.58 -8.95
CA GLU A 636 33.40 -3.13 -10.21
C GLU A 636 32.60 -4.27 -10.85
N GLU A 637 33.21 -5.46 -10.99
CA GLU A 637 32.52 -6.66 -11.46
C GLU A 637 31.37 -7.07 -10.55
N ALA A 638 31.51 -6.97 -9.22
CA ALA A 638 30.39 -7.20 -8.30
C ALA A 638 29.22 -6.26 -8.58
N THR A 639 29.49 -4.97 -8.80
CA THR A 639 28.49 -3.94 -9.09
C THR A 639 27.78 -4.21 -10.43
N ILE A 640 28.53 -4.65 -11.45
CA ILE A 640 27.97 -5.07 -12.74
C ILE A 640 27.13 -6.34 -12.58
N PHE A 641 27.61 -7.34 -11.84
CA PHE A 641 26.88 -8.56 -11.52
C PHE A 641 25.55 -8.28 -10.81
N ILE A 642 25.52 -7.37 -9.83
CA ILE A 642 24.28 -6.96 -9.15
C ILE A 642 23.32 -6.26 -10.13
N THR A 643 23.85 -5.47 -11.07
CA THR A 643 23.05 -4.81 -12.10
C THR A 643 22.42 -5.83 -13.05
N TRP A 644 23.20 -6.83 -13.50
CA TRP A 644 22.76 -7.96 -14.31
C TRP A 644 21.75 -8.86 -13.56
N LEU A 645 21.98 -9.17 -12.28
CA LEU A 645 21.08 -9.97 -11.45
C LEU A 645 19.68 -9.34 -11.35
N ASN A 646 19.61 -8.00 -11.39
CA ASN A 646 18.36 -7.23 -11.42
C ASN A 646 17.69 -7.16 -12.82
N THR A 647 18.28 -7.69 -13.89
CA THR A 647 17.61 -7.83 -15.20
C THR A 647 17.02 -9.23 -15.44
N LEU A 648 17.48 -10.26 -14.71
CA LEU A 648 17.03 -11.65 -14.87
C LEU A 648 15.54 -11.86 -14.59
N ASN A 649 14.96 -11.07 -13.69
CA ASN A 649 13.58 -11.26 -13.27
C ASN A 649 12.84 -9.91 -13.11
N PRO A 650 11.69 -9.70 -13.77
CA PRO A 650 10.96 -8.43 -13.69
C PRO A 650 10.24 -8.22 -12.34
N PHE A 651 10.13 -9.26 -11.50
CA PHE A 651 9.41 -9.21 -10.23
C PHE A 651 10.33 -9.06 -9.01
N LEU A 652 11.48 -9.74 -8.99
CA LEU A 652 12.43 -9.69 -7.88
C LEU A 652 13.51 -8.64 -8.11
N ARG A 653 13.84 -7.87 -7.06
CA ARG A 653 14.98 -6.96 -7.04
C ARG A 653 15.92 -7.31 -5.89
N PHE A 654 17.21 -7.18 -6.14
CA PHE A 654 18.29 -7.51 -5.21
C PHE A 654 19.04 -6.24 -4.84
N THR A 655 19.16 -5.96 -3.54
CA THR A 655 20.00 -4.88 -3.02
C THR A 655 21.23 -5.46 -2.35
N ALA A 656 22.41 -4.96 -2.69
CA ALA A 656 23.67 -5.50 -2.22
C ALA A 656 24.33 -4.63 -1.15
N THR A 657 25.12 -5.26 -0.28
CA THR A 657 26.12 -4.62 0.57
C THR A 657 27.42 -5.39 0.41
N LEU A 658 28.43 -4.72 -0.17
CA LEU A 658 29.82 -5.20 -0.18
C LEU A 658 30.45 -4.83 1.17
N GLY A 659 30.99 -5.83 1.87
CA GLY A 659 31.65 -5.66 3.16
C GLY A 659 33.12 -5.29 3.02
N ASP A 660 33.56 -4.30 3.79
CA ASP A 660 34.97 -3.90 3.88
C ASP A 660 35.26 -3.29 5.27
N PRO A 661 36.00 -3.97 6.18
CA PRO A 661 36.48 -5.36 6.12
C PRO A 661 35.44 -6.38 6.67
N ALA A 662 34.20 -5.95 6.89
CA ALA A 662 33.16 -6.74 7.55
C ALA A 662 31.79 -6.59 6.87
N VAL A 663 30.96 -7.64 6.95
CA VAL A 663 29.57 -7.63 6.47
C VAL A 663 28.60 -8.12 7.56
N SER A 664 27.41 -7.54 7.63
CA SER A 664 26.35 -7.99 8.54
C SER A 664 25.44 -8.99 7.86
N PHE A 665 25.29 -10.19 8.42
CA PHE A 665 24.37 -11.22 7.93
C PHE A 665 23.57 -11.80 9.09
N LEU A 666 22.23 -11.79 8.99
CA LEU A 666 21.31 -12.07 10.11
C LEU A 666 21.65 -11.20 11.35
N ASP A 667 21.92 -11.85 12.50
CA ASP A 667 22.33 -11.23 13.76
C ASP A 667 23.87 -11.24 13.97
N LEU A 668 24.64 -11.53 12.91
CA LEU A 668 26.11 -11.64 12.95
C LEU A 668 26.79 -10.49 12.20
N LEU A 669 27.94 -10.06 12.72
CA LEU A 669 28.94 -9.32 11.96
C LEU A 669 30.06 -10.31 11.62
N ILE A 670 30.28 -10.54 10.34
CA ILE A 670 31.31 -11.45 9.80
C ILE A 670 32.47 -10.59 9.35
N THR A 671 33.68 -10.89 9.84
CA THR A 671 34.90 -10.10 9.59
C THR A 671 36.06 -11.04 9.31
N GLU A 672 36.98 -10.66 8.43
CA GLU A 672 38.25 -11.36 8.25
C GLU A 672 39.23 -11.01 9.38
N ARG A 673 39.87 -12.02 9.97
CA ARG A 673 41.05 -11.86 10.85
C ARG A 673 42.04 -13.01 10.60
N ASN A 674 43.23 -12.68 10.12
CA ASN A 674 44.36 -13.60 9.88
C ASN A 674 44.02 -14.77 8.91
N GLY A 675 43.29 -14.49 7.82
CA GLY A 675 42.89 -15.49 6.81
C GLY A 675 41.70 -16.38 7.23
N SER A 676 41.11 -16.11 8.40
CA SER A 676 39.94 -16.82 8.93
C SER A 676 38.78 -15.86 9.12
N LEU A 677 37.56 -16.35 8.89
CA LEU A 677 36.34 -15.60 9.16
C LEU A 677 35.95 -15.72 10.65
N VAL A 678 35.89 -14.58 11.34
CA VAL A 678 35.39 -14.49 12.71
C VAL A 678 34.00 -13.85 12.73
N THR A 679 33.19 -14.21 13.72
CA THR A 679 31.86 -13.64 13.92
C THR A 679 31.76 -12.95 15.27
N GLU A 680 31.10 -11.80 15.30
CA GLU A 680 30.56 -11.18 16.53
C GLU A 680 29.07 -10.82 16.37
N VAL A 681 28.44 -10.27 17.41
CA VAL A 681 26.99 -10.01 17.39
C VAL A 681 26.69 -8.63 16.80
N TYR A 682 25.97 -8.62 15.69
CA TYR A 682 25.55 -7.40 15.04
C TYR A 682 24.26 -6.83 15.66
N TYR A 683 24.34 -5.60 16.16
CA TYR A 683 23.16 -4.82 16.56
C TYR A 683 22.93 -3.73 15.51
N LYS A 684 21.72 -3.66 14.96
CA LYS A 684 21.34 -2.56 14.05
C LYS A 684 21.50 -1.22 14.79
N PRO A 685 22.02 -0.13 14.16
CA PRO A 685 22.35 1.13 14.84
C PRO A 685 21.20 1.81 15.62
N THR A 686 19.98 1.37 15.36
CA THR A 686 18.71 1.85 15.90
C THR A 686 18.07 0.87 16.90
N ASP A 687 18.76 -0.21 17.27
CA ASP A 687 18.28 -1.20 18.23
C ASP A 687 17.93 -0.53 19.56
N ARG A 688 16.65 -0.60 19.91
CA ARG A 688 16.17 -0.17 21.21
C ARG A 688 16.24 -1.38 22.12
N ASN A 689 16.72 -1.20 23.35
CA ASN A 689 16.73 -2.24 24.39
C ASN A 689 15.30 -2.76 24.67
N THR A 690 14.81 -3.70 23.87
CA THR A 690 13.44 -4.25 23.88
C THR A 690 13.29 -5.44 24.82
N LEU A 691 14.35 -5.79 25.54
CA LEU A 691 14.40 -6.88 26.51
C LEU A 691 13.27 -6.73 27.55
N LEU A 692 12.70 -7.88 27.92
CA LEU A 692 11.60 -7.98 28.86
C LEU A 692 11.99 -7.37 30.22
N GLN A 693 11.16 -6.56 30.87
CA GLN A 693 11.45 -6.07 32.23
C GLN A 693 11.36 -7.20 33.28
N PHE A 694 12.25 -7.17 34.27
CA PHE A 694 12.28 -8.19 35.33
C PHE A 694 11.03 -8.14 36.23
N GLN A 695 10.40 -6.98 36.40
CA GLN A 695 9.12 -6.84 37.13
C GLN A 695 7.88 -7.18 36.28
N SER A 696 8.06 -7.61 35.01
CA SER A 696 6.92 -7.90 34.14
C SER A 696 6.13 -9.14 34.58
N PHE A 697 4.85 -9.17 34.20
CA PHE A 697 3.88 -10.21 34.57
C PHE A 697 4.01 -11.49 33.74
N HIS A 698 5.22 -12.05 33.70
CA HIS A 698 5.56 -13.29 33.01
C HIS A 698 6.00 -14.38 34.00
N PRO A 699 5.92 -15.67 33.63
CA PRO A 699 6.41 -16.78 34.44
C PRO A 699 7.81 -16.51 34.99
N ARG A 700 8.00 -16.81 36.27
CA ARG A 700 9.28 -16.57 36.97
C ARG A 700 10.45 -17.24 36.24
N SER A 701 10.27 -18.49 35.81
CA SER A 701 11.25 -19.25 35.03
C SER A 701 11.64 -18.57 33.70
N LEU A 702 10.70 -17.93 32.99
CA LEU A 702 11.01 -17.20 31.75
C LEU A 702 11.90 -15.98 32.06
N ARG A 703 11.58 -15.23 33.11
CA ARG A 703 12.37 -14.06 33.52
C ARG A 703 13.75 -14.47 34.02
N GLU A 704 13.87 -15.55 34.79
CA GLU A 704 15.15 -16.00 35.33
C GLU A 704 16.06 -16.65 34.27
N ASN A 705 15.49 -17.37 33.30
CA ASN A 705 16.25 -18.02 32.23
C ASN A 705 16.56 -17.11 31.03
N LEU A 706 15.87 -15.97 30.86
CA LEU A 706 16.11 -15.06 29.73
C LEU A 706 17.57 -14.59 29.65
N PRO A 707 18.22 -14.12 30.74
CA PRO A 707 19.64 -13.79 30.70
C PRO A 707 20.52 -14.98 30.30
N VAL A 708 20.27 -16.18 30.84
CA VAL A 708 21.03 -17.39 30.48
C VAL A 708 20.98 -17.65 28.98
N GLY A 709 19.79 -17.64 28.37
CA GLY A 709 19.63 -17.81 26.93
C GLY A 709 20.32 -16.72 26.11
N GLN A 710 20.30 -15.46 26.58
CA GLN A 710 20.97 -14.35 25.89
C GLN A 710 22.51 -14.45 25.97
N TYR A 711 23.10 -14.73 27.13
CA TYR A 711 24.56 -14.91 27.23
C TYR A 711 25.05 -16.17 26.47
N LEU A 712 24.27 -17.26 26.45
CA LEU A 712 24.60 -18.44 25.63
C LEU A 712 24.53 -18.11 24.13
N CYS A 713 23.56 -17.30 23.69
CA CYS A 713 23.52 -16.80 22.31
C CYS A 713 24.75 -15.95 21.99
N LEU A 714 25.16 -15.02 22.86
CA LEU A 714 26.42 -14.27 22.70
C LEU A 714 27.63 -15.20 22.61
N ARG A 715 27.73 -16.22 23.48
CA ARG A 715 28.87 -17.15 23.51
C ARG A 715 28.99 -17.97 22.23
N ARG A 716 27.85 -18.36 21.65
CA ARG A 716 27.76 -19.08 20.39
C ARG A 716 28.13 -18.20 19.20
N ASN A 717 27.55 -17.00 19.14
CA ASN A 717 27.69 -16.07 18.01
C ASN A 717 29.07 -15.39 17.96
N CYS A 718 29.75 -15.20 19.10
CA CYS A 718 31.11 -14.68 19.13
C CYS A 718 32.15 -15.81 18.98
N THR A 719 32.97 -15.76 17.92
CA THR A 719 34.13 -16.66 17.77
C THR A 719 35.15 -16.43 18.88
N GLU A 720 35.57 -15.17 19.08
CA GLU A 720 36.55 -14.82 20.09
C GLU A 720 35.94 -14.47 21.46
N LEU A 721 36.68 -14.79 22.53
CA LEU A 721 36.27 -14.48 23.90
C LEU A 721 36.39 -12.98 24.25
N THR A 722 37.23 -12.25 23.52
CA THR A 722 37.36 -10.77 23.54
C THR A 722 36.05 -10.10 23.17
N ASP A 723 35.52 -10.41 21.99
CA ASP A 723 34.26 -9.87 21.46
C ASP A 723 33.06 -10.34 22.29
N TYR A 724 33.08 -11.59 22.78
CA TYR A 724 32.12 -12.06 23.78
C TYR A 724 32.11 -11.16 25.04
N LYS A 725 33.27 -10.88 25.65
CA LYS A 725 33.34 -10.05 26.88
C LYS A 725 32.80 -8.63 26.64
N LYS A 726 33.14 -8.02 25.50
CA LYS A 726 32.64 -6.72 25.02
C LYS A 726 31.10 -6.71 24.96
N HIS A 727 30.49 -7.67 24.25
CA HIS A 727 29.03 -7.74 24.14
C HIS A 727 28.32 -8.21 25.42
N ALA A 728 28.94 -9.09 26.22
CA ALA A 728 28.42 -9.51 27.52
C ALA A 728 28.31 -8.32 28.47
N GLN A 729 29.28 -7.41 28.50
CA GLN A 729 29.19 -6.19 29.31
C GLN A 729 28.06 -5.24 28.82
N GLN A 730 27.88 -5.10 27.50
CA GLN A 730 26.76 -4.34 26.93
C GLN A 730 25.41 -4.95 27.30
N LEU A 731 25.27 -6.29 27.22
CA LEU A 731 24.07 -7.01 27.63
C LEU A 731 23.79 -6.88 29.13
N THR A 732 24.81 -6.98 29.99
CA THR A 732 24.70 -6.73 31.43
C THR A 732 24.11 -5.35 31.70
N ASN A 733 24.58 -4.31 31.00
CA ASN A 733 24.07 -2.95 31.13
C ASN A 733 22.61 -2.84 30.61
N LYS A 734 22.29 -3.44 29.45
CA LYS A 734 20.92 -3.50 28.90
C LYS A 734 19.94 -4.21 29.87
N LEU A 735 20.35 -5.31 30.51
CA LEU A 735 19.53 -6.07 31.46
C LEU A 735 19.42 -5.37 32.82
N ARG A 736 20.50 -4.78 33.35
CA ARG A 736 20.42 -3.99 34.60
C ARG A 736 19.44 -2.81 34.47
N ALA A 737 19.46 -2.11 33.33
CA ALA A 737 18.48 -1.06 33.01
C ALA A 737 17.03 -1.56 32.87
N ARG A 738 16.83 -2.89 32.77
CA ARG A 738 15.51 -3.56 32.75
C ARG A 738 15.14 -4.20 34.11
N GLY A 739 15.94 -3.94 35.16
CA GLY A 739 15.67 -4.32 36.54
C GLY A 739 16.11 -5.73 36.94
N TYR A 740 16.97 -6.39 36.17
CA TYR A 740 17.44 -7.75 36.50
C TYR A 740 18.45 -7.73 37.66
N PRO A 741 18.35 -8.66 38.64
CA PRO A 741 19.28 -8.73 39.76
C PRO A 741 20.70 -9.12 39.31
N ASP A 742 21.72 -8.40 39.80
CA ASP A 742 23.12 -8.66 39.42
C ASP A 742 23.62 -10.08 39.75
N HIS A 743 23.11 -10.73 40.81
CA HIS A 743 23.49 -12.10 41.13
C HIS A 743 23.08 -13.09 40.02
N LEU A 744 21.94 -12.84 39.40
CA LEU A 744 21.41 -13.66 38.31
C LEU A 744 22.17 -13.40 37.01
N LEU A 745 22.49 -12.12 36.73
CA LEU A 745 23.35 -11.76 35.59
C LEU A 745 24.75 -12.39 35.72
N ARG A 746 25.38 -12.32 36.89
CA ARG A 746 26.68 -12.97 37.17
C ARG A 746 26.62 -14.49 37.01
N SER A 747 25.54 -15.13 37.46
CA SER A 747 25.35 -16.58 37.32
C SER A 747 25.19 -16.98 35.84
N ALA A 748 24.35 -16.26 35.08
CA ALA A 748 24.12 -16.49 33.67
C ALA A 748 25.38 -16.27 32.81
N ASP A 749 26.12 -15.19 33.06
CA ASP A 749 27.37 -14.86 32.38
C ASP A 749 28.49 -15.87 32.72
N LYS A 750 28.56 -16.35 33.99
CA LYS A 750 29.46 -17.46 34.37
C LYS A 750 29.10 -18.74 33.62
N CYS A 751 27.81 -19.10 33.54
CA CYS A 751 27.32 -20.28 32.82
C CYS A 751 27.74 -20.25 31.34
N ALA A 752 27.57 -19.11 30.66
CA ALA A 752 27.97 -18.96 29.27
C ALA A 752 29.49 -18.97 29.08
N ARG A 753 30.28 -18.38 30.00
CA ARG A 753 31.75 -18.43 29.92
C ARG A 753 32.35 -19.83 30.04
N VAL A 754 31.74 -20.71 30.84
CA VAL A 754 32.23 -22.11 30.99
C VAL A 754 31.67 -23.06 29.93
N SER A 755 30.75 -22.60 29.08
CA SER A 755 30.19 -23.41 27.99
C SER A 755 31.11 -23.37 26.75
N PRO A 756 31.63 -24.51 26.25
CA PRO A 756 32.37 -24.55 24.99
C PRO A 756 31.49 -24.11 23.82
N ARG A 757 32.00 -23.30 22.89
CA ARG A 757 31.21 -22.78 21.75
C ARG A 757 30.73 -23.91 20.85
N GLU A 758 31.57 -24.92 20.70
CA GLU A 758 31.40 -26.13 19.91
C GLU A 758 30.13 -26.87 20.36
N THR A 759 29.91 -26.98 21.68
CA THR A 759 28.70 -27.60 22.26
C THR A 759 27.43 -26.76 22.06
N LEU A 760 27.55 -25.48 21.73
CA LEU A 760 26.43 -24.57 21.45
C LEU A 760 26.12 -24.46 19.95
N LEU A 761 27.02 -24.93 19.08
CA LEU A 761 26.83 -25.01 17.63
C LEU A 761 26.10 -26.29 17.21
N HIS A 762 26.26 -27.38 17.96
CA HIS A 762 25.55 -28.63 17.72
C HIS A 762 24.33 -28.74 18.64
N PRO A 763 23.08 -28.80 18.11
CA PRO A 763 21.91 -29.06 18.93
C PRO A 763 22.04 -30.43 19.61
N SER A 764 21.91 -30.48 20.94
CA SER A 764 21.85 -31.75 21.66
C SER A 764 20.70 -32.60 21.10
N SER A 765 20.98 -33.85 20.73
CA SER A 765 19.94 -34.76 20.27
C SER A 765 18.91 -34.95 21.38
N ARG A 766 17.71 -34.39 21.18
CA ARG A 766 16.57 -34.67 22.05
C ARG A 766 16.22 -36.13 21.87
N THR A 767 16.52 -36.95 22.87
CA THR A 767 15.92 -38.27 23.01
C THR A 767 14.40 -38.10 22.98
N SER A 768 13.75 -38.84 22.09
CA SER A 768 12.30 -38.86 21.90
C SER A 768 11.61 -39.50 23.12
N LYS A 769 11.55 -38.75 24.22
CA LYS A 769 10.43 -38.90 25.14
C LYS A 769 9.18 -38.56 24.33
N GLY A 770 8.28 -39.54 24.18
CA GLY A 770 7.09 -39.42 23.33
C GLY A 770 6.25 -38.19 23.66
N ASP A 771 5.42 -37.78 22.70
CA ASP A 771 4.77 -36.46 22.70
C ASP A 771 4.13 -36.12 24.06
N PRO A 772 4.71 -35.16 24.80
CA PRO A 772 4.23 -34.86 26.14
C PRO A 772 2.87 -34.17 26.02
N LEU A 773 1.87 -34.67 26.74
CA LEU A 773 0.58 -33.98 26.86
C LEU A 773 0.84 -32.56 27.39
N ILE A 774 0.36 -31.51 26.72
CA ILE A 774 0.61 -30.11 27.12
C ILE A 774 -0.68 -29.46 27.61
N CYS A 775 -0.74 -29.11 28.90
CA CYS A 775 -1.84 -28.29 29.44
C CYS A 775 -1.51 -26.80 29.24
N VAL A 776 -2.23 -26.14 28.33
CA VAL A 776 -1.98 -24.74 27.95
C VAL A 776 -2.97 -23.80 28.64
N THR A 777 -2.53 -23.05 29.65
CA THR A 777 -3.37 -22.08 30.39
C THR A 777 -2.91 -20.63 30.19
N THR A 778 -3.75 -19.63 30.49
CA THR A 778 -3.31 -18.22 30.45
C THR A 778 -2.60 -17.87 31.76
N PHE A 779 -1.37 -17.33 31.70
CA PHE A 779 -0.60 -17.01 32.89
C PHE A 779 -1.30 -15.96 33.78
N ASN A 780 -1.48 -16.31 35.05
CA ASN A 780 -2.07 -15.48 36.10
C ASN A 780 -1.46 -15.89 37.48
N PRO A 781 -1.75 -15.19 38.59
CA PRO A 781 -1.16 -15.51 39.90
C PRO A 781 -1.51 -16.92 40.41
N ALA A 782 -2.72 -17.40 40.08
CA ALA A 782 -3.19 -18.73 40.44
C ALA A 782 -2.61 -19.85 39.57
N SER A 783 -1.90 -19.55 38.48
CA SER A 783 -1.32 -20.58 37.57
C SER A 783 -0.35 -21.53 38.28
N ASN A 784 0.36 -21.05 39.32
CA ASN A 784 1.18 -21.92 40.16
C ASN A 784 0.35 -22.87 41.04
N MET A 785 -0.83 -22.44 41.51
CA MET A 785 -1.75 -23.29 42.25
C MET A 785 -2.40 -24.32 41.32
N ILE A 786 -2.82 -23.92 40.12
CA ILE A 786 -3.33 -24.83 39.08
C ILE A 786 -2.28 -25.90 38.73
N LYS A 787 -1.02 -25.51 38.51
CA LYS A 787 0.08 -26.47 38.30
C LYS A 787 0.28 -27.41 39.51
N LYS A 788 0.14 -26.91 40.73
CA LYS A 788 0.27 -27.70 41.96
C LYS A 788 -0.85 -28.74 42.05
N ILE A 789 -2.11 -28.31 41.91
CA ILE A 789 -3.32 -29.15 41.86
C ILE A 789 -3.19 -30.25 40.79
N ILE A 790 -2.86 -29.88 39.54
CA ILE A 790 -2.68 -30.86 38.44
C ILE A 790 -1.62 -31.90 38.78
N ASN A 791 -0.53 -31.52 39.45
CA ASN A 791 0.54 -32.45 39.82
C ASN A 791 0.19 -33.34 41.04
N GLU A 792 -0.55 -32.80 42.02
CA GLU A 792 -0.93 -33.52 43.24
C GLU A 792 -2.09 -34.50 42.97
N ASP A 793 -3.12 -34.03 42.25
CA ASP A 793 -4.33 -34.80 41.96
C ASP A 793 -4.23 -35.66 40.69
N TRP A 794 -3.11 -35.64 39.95
CA TRP A 794 -2.94 -36.48 38.76
C TRP A 794 -3.19 -37.96 39.03
N LYS A 795 -2.83 -38.45 40.23
CA LYS A 795 -3.06 -39.85 40.62
C LYS A 795 -4.56 -40.21 40.62
N ILE A 796 -5.42 -39.25 40.96
CA ILE A 796 -6.89 -39.41 40.95
C ILE A 796 -7.40 -39.29 39.51
N LEU A 797 -6.93 -38.31 38.74
CA LEU A 797 -7.31 -38.16 37.32
C LEU A 797 -6.90 -39.38 36.47
N ASN A 798 -5.75 -39.99 36.77
CA ASN A 798 -5.23 -41.17 36.08
C ASN A 798 -5.94 -42.47 36.51
N SER A 799 -6.59 -42.51 37.68
CA SER A 799 -7.34 -43.69 38.14
C SER A 799 -8.60 -43.99 37.30
N GLY A 800 -9.05 -43.02 36.49
CA GLY A 800 -10.12 -43.19 35.50
C GLY A 800 -9.69 -43.82 34.17
N GLY A 801 -8.47 -44.35 34.06
CA GLY A 801 -8.01 -45.07 32.85
C GLY A 801 -7.58 -44.16 31.69
N LEU A 802 -7.18 -42.91 31.95
CA LEU A 802 -6.68 -42.00 30.92
C LEU A 802 -5.30 -42.45 30.40
N PRO A 803 -5.09 -42.62 29.07
CA PRO A 803 -3.86 -43.20 28.50
C PRO A 803 -2.67 -42.22 28.43
N PHE A 804 -2.64 -41.17 29.25
CA PHE A 804 -1.72 -40.03 29.08
C PHE A 804 -0.76 -39.85 30.28
N GLN A 805 0.44 -39.35 30.00
CA GLN A 805 1.39 -38.94 31.05
C GLN A 805 0.98 -37.60 31.70
N ILE A 806 1.54 -37.29 32.88
CA ILE A 806 1.33 -36.02 33.58
C ILE A 806 1.57 -34.84 32.62
N PRO A 807 0.58 -33.95 32.41
CA PRO A 807 0.69 -32.92 31.40
C PRO A 807 1.73 -31.85 31.77
N MET A 808 2.56 -31.49 30.80
CA MET A 808 3.45 -30.36 30.91
C MET A 808 2.64 -29.06 30.89
N ASN A 809 2.65 -28.33 31.99
CA ASN A 809 1.97 -27.04 32.10
C ASN A 809 2.74 -25.96 31.30
N ALA A 810 2.10 -25.44 30.25
CA ALA A 810 2.58 -24.35 29.41
C ALA A 810 1.65 -23.13 29.53
N TYR A 811 2.18 -21.93 29.30
CA TYR A 811 1.45 -20.69 29.54
C TYR A 811 1.34 -19.79 28.32
N ARG A 812 0.11 -19.41 27.97
CA ARG A 812 -0.20 -18.28 27.07
C ARG A 812 0.00 -16.97 27.84
N LYS A 813 0.58 -15.98 27.16
CA LYS A 813 0.68 -14.59 27.65
C LYS A 813 -0.74 -14.04 27.87
N ALA A 814 -0.98 -13.38 29.01
CA ALA A 814 -2.20 -12.62 29.22
C ALA A 814 -2.32 -11.48 28.19
N LYS A 815 -3.54 -11.16 27.75
CA LYS A 815 -3.78 -10.01 26.85
C LYS A 815 -3.32 -8.73 27.55
N SER A 816 -2.35 -8.03 26.97
CA SER A 816 -1.97 -6.70 27.45
C SER A 816 -3.03 -5.66 27.06
N ILE A 817 -2.97 -4.48 27.67
CA ILE A 817 -3.83 -3.34 27.27
C ILE A 817 -3.70 -3.05 25.77
N ARG A 818 -2.50 -3.22 25.18
CA ARG A 818 -2.31 -3.15 23.71
C ARG A 818 -3.08 -4.25 22.97
N ASP A 819 -3.01 -5.48 23.45
CA ASP A 819 -3.72 -6.62 22.84
C ASP A 819 -5.25 -6.54 23.03
N MET A 820 -5.72 -5.66 23.94
CA MET A 820 -7.13 -5.31 24.12
C MET A 820 -7.57 -4.11 23.28
N ILE A 821 -6.72 -3.08 23.13
CA ILE A 821 -7.01 -1.84 22.38
C ILE A 821 -6.83 -2.01 20.87
N VAL A 822 -5.87 -2.82 20.42
CA VAL A 822 -5.57 -3.03 18.98
C VAL A 822 -6.64 -3.91 18.28
N HIS A 823 -7.61 -4.45 19.04
CA HIS A 823 -8.80 -5.10 18.50
C HIS A 823 -10.03 -4.17 18.53
N THR A 824 -10.02 -3.08 17.76
CA THR A 824 -11.21 -2.26 17.50
C THR A 824 -12.08 -2.81 16.36
N ARG A 825 -12.58 -4.02 16.54
CA ARG A 825 -14.02 -4.26 16.36
C ARG A 825 -14.58 -4.65 17.73
N PRO A 826 -15.40 -3.82 18.39
CA PRO A 826 -16.20 -4.32 19.51
C PRO A 826 -17.08 -5.47 19.01
N ARG A 827 -17.32 -6.48 19.86
CA ARG A 827 -18.34 -7.50 19.57
C ARG A 827 -19.68 -6.80 19.36
N LEU A 828 -20.19 -6.82 18.14
CA LEU A 828 -21.61 -6.60 17.91
C LEU A 828 -22.33 -7.82 18.48
N TYR A 829 -23.02 -7.63 19.62
CA TYR A 829 -24.15 -8.48 19.95
C TYR A 829 -25.26 -8.15 18.94
N GLY A 830 -25.30 -8.88 17.83
CA GLY A 830 -26.50 -8.94 17.00
C GLY A 830 -27.61 -9.62 17.80
N PRO A 831 -28.87 -9.15 17.72
CA PRO A 831 -29.98 -9.86 18.35
C PRO A 831 -30.10 -11.26 17.74
N ARG A 832 -30.41 -12.25 18.58
CA ARG A 832 -30.81 -13.57 18.09
C ARG A 832 -32.02 -13.38 17.16
N SER A 833 -31.89 -13.82 15.91
CA SER A 833 -32.99 -13.93 14.98
C SER A 833 -34.03 -14.90 15.54
N ARG A 834 -35.07 -14.35 16.19
CA ARG A 834 -36.34 -15.06 16.32
C ARG A 834 -37.02 -14.98 14.96
N GLU A 835 -37.33 -16.15 14.41
CA GLU A 835 -38.19 -16.30 13.25
C GLU A 835 -39.49 -15.52 13.47
N MET A 836 -39.89 -14.71 12.50
CA MET A 836 -41.28 -14.35 12.31
C MET A 836 -41.67 -14.64 10.87
N ARG A 837 -42.73 -15.44 10.75
CA ARG A 837 -43.35 -15.87 9.51
C ARG A 837 -44.13 -14.70 8.90
N ASP A 838 -44.28 -14.73 7.58
CA ASP A 838 -45.20 -13.86 6.86
C ASP A 838 -46.62 -13.93 7.44
N ARG A 839 -47.21 -12.76 7.73
CA ARG A 839 -48.65 -12.51 7.58
C ARG A 839 -48.89 -11.07 7.11
N LEU A 840 -49.84 -10.96 6.17
CA LEU A 840 -50.28 -9.74 5.50
C LEU A 840 -51.14 -8.84 6.43
N PRO A 841 -51.37 -7.55 6.08
CA PRO A 841 -51.89 -6.55 7.00
C PRO A 841 -53.41 -6.57 7.15
N GLY A 842 -53.89 -6.12 8.31
CA GLY A 842 -55.32 -5.88 8.57
C GLY A 842 -55.55 -5.06 9.85
N ASP A 843 -56.18 -3.90 9.67
CA ASP A 843 -57.02 -3.13 10.59
C ASP A 843 -56.58 -2.72 12.02
N LYS A 844 -56.48 -1.39 12.16
CA LYS A 844 -57.16 -0.50 13.13
C LYS A 844 -56.68 -0.35 14.58
N GLU A 845 -56.67 0.94 14.97
CA GLU A 845 -56.97 1.53 16.30
C GLU A 845 -56.11 1.06 17.50
N GLY A 846 -55.57 1.93 18.37
CA GLY A 846 -55.55 3.40 18.47
C GLY A 846 -55.01 3.83 19.85
N LEU A 847 -54.69 5.12 20.02
CA LEU A 847 -54.41 5.81 21.31
C LEU A 847 -53.08 5.39 22.03
N GLU A 848 -52.19 6.34 22.34
CA GLU A 848 -51.97 6.95 23.68
C GLU A 848 -51.36 5.96 24.71
N GLU A 849 -50.37 6.30 25.55
CA GLU A 849 -49.73 7.57 25.87
C GLU A 849 -48.29 7.34 26.39
N ASN A 850 -47.47 8.40 26.41
CA ASN A 850 -46.21 8.50 27.16
C ASN A 850 -46.53 9.15 28.54
N PRO A 851 -45.62 9.40 29.51
CA PRO A 851 -44.20 9.04 29.63
C PRO A 851 -43.73 8.63 31.07
N ALA A 852 -42.41 8.50 31.24
CA ALA A 852 -41.66 8.77 32.49
C ALA A 852 -41.90 7.80 33.70
N ASP A 853 -41.05 7.74 34.75
CA ASP A 853 -39.78 8.41 35.05
C ASP A 853 -38.90 7.56 36.02
N HIS A 854 -37.67 8.02 36.26
CA HIS A 854 -36.78 7.76 37.41
C HIS A 854 -36.24 6.33 37.61
N LEU A 855 -34.92 6.09 37.64
CA LEU A 855 -33.87 6.55 38.57
C LEU A 855 -33.82 5.86 39.95
N SER A 856 -32.92 4.86 40.00
CA SER A 856 -31.82 4.75 40.98
C SER A 856 -32.02 3.94 42.29
N ARG A 857 -30.99 3.10 42.57
CA ARG A 857 -30.54 2.58 43.89
C ARG A 857 -31.54 1.69 44.67
N GLY A 858 -31.12 0.65 45.38
CA GLY A 858 -29.79 0.09 45.60
C GLY A 858 -29.84 -1.19 46.46
N ALA A 859 -28.69 -1.80 46.69
CA ALA A 859 -28.46 -3.06 47.40
C ALA A 859 -29.26 -3.30 48.71
N HIS A 860 -29.63 -4.56 48.99
CA HIS A 860 -28.95 -5.37 50.02
C HIS A 860 -29.24 -6.89 49.94
N GLN A 861 -28.37 -7.67 50.59
CA GLN A 861 -28.35 -9.15 50.62
C GLN A 861 -29.46 -9.77 51.48
N VAL A 862 -29.87 -11.01 51.15
CA VAL A 862 -30.11 -12.10 52.14
C VAL A 862 -29.70 -13.46 51.51
N SER A 863 -29.29 -14.42 52.36
CA SER A 863 -29.01 -15.86 52.12
C SER A 863 -30.15 -16.64 51.41
N GLY A 864 -30.01 -17.88 50.90
CA GLY A 864 -28.90 -18.86 50.89
C GLY A 864 -29.43 -20.32 50.93
N LEU A 865 -28.54 -21.31 50.75
CA LEU A 865 -28.69 -22.78 50.94
C LEU A 865 -29.37 -23.69 49.87
N LEU A 866 -28.62 -24.79 49.58
CA LEU A 866 -29.00 -26.19 49.23
C LEU A 866 -29.74 -26.46 47.89
N ASP A 867 -29.18 -27.26 46.96
CA ASP A 867 -29.06 -28.75 46.93
C ASP A 867 -30.40 -29.49 47.07
N VAL A 868 -30.82 -30.28 46.05
CA VAL A 868 -30.66 -31.76 45.96
C VAL A 868 -31.06 -32.28 44.55
N GLY A 869 -30.39 -33.34 44.04
CA GLY A 869 -31.14 -34.51 43.51
C GLY A 869 -31.24 -34.77 41.98
N PRO A 870 -31.58 -36.02 41.57
CA PRO A 870 -30.74 -36.72 40.58
C PRO A 870 -31.44 -37.63 39.52
N SER A 871 -30.61 -38.40 38.77
CA SER A 871 -30.92 -39.57 37.92
C SER A 871 -31.36 -39.28 36.45
N CYS A 872 -31.15 -40.15 35.44
CA CYS A 872 -31.05 -41.62 35.47
C CYS A 872 -30.09 -42.31 34.46
N ARG A 873 -30.03 -43.65 34.55
CA ARG A 873 -29.19 -44.67 33.87
C ARG A 873 -30.03 -45.59 32.95
N SER A 874 -29.55 -46.51 32.10
CA SER A 874 -28.31 -46.72 31.28
C SER A 874 -28.36 -48.14 30.64
N ARG A 875 -27.88 -48.37 29.40
CA ARG A 875 -27.51 -49.69 28.77
C ARG A 875 -26.99 -49.43 27.33
N VAL A 876 -25.91 -49.98 26.76
CA VAL A 876 -25.02 -51.16 26.99
C VAL A 876 -25.50 -52.51 26.43
N ALA A 877 -24.81 -52.94 25.37
CA ALA A 877 -24.34 -54.28 24.97
C ALA A 877 -23.64 -54.11 23.58
N ASP A 878 -22.65 -54.87 23.11
CA ASP A 878 -21.52 -55.66 23.64
C ASP A 878 -21.03 -56.48 22.42
N GLU A 879 -19.73 -56.52 22.08
CA GLU A 879 -19.10 -57.70 21.45
C GLU A 879 -17.55 -57.63 21.42
N ALA A 880 -16.93 -58.82 21.44
CA ALA A 880 -15.49 -59.13 21.54
C ALA A 880 -14.66 -58.63 20.32
N SER A 881 -13.39 -58.19 20.38
CA SER A 881 -12.15 -58.60 21.07
C SER A 881 -11.37 -59.78 20.43
N GLY A 882 -10.14 -59.53 19.95
CA GLY A 882 -9.10 -60.57 19.79
C GLY A 882 -8.03 -60.35 18.70
N ALA A 883 -6.76 -60.21 19.13
CA ALA A 883 -5.51 -60.55 18.41
C ALA A 883 -5.15 -59.81 17.09
N ASP A 884 -3.89 -59.63 16.68
CA ASP A 884 -2.56 -59.62 17.35
C ASP A 884 -1.51 -59.00 16.40
N ALA A 885 -0.24 -59.00 16.83
CA ALA A 885 1.00 -58.95 16.03
C ALA A 885 1.66 -57.58 15.72
N ASP A 886 2.72 -57.36 16.50
CA ASP A 886 3.96 -56.63 16.23
C ASP A 886 4.46 -56.56 14.78
N LEU A 887 5.29 -55.53 14.48
CA LEU A 887 6.62 -55.70 13.87
C LEU A 887 7.38 -54.36 13.70
N TRP A 888 8.33 -54.07 14.59
CA TRP A 888 9.63 -53.46 14.23
C TRP A 888 10.68 -53.78 15.33
N PRO A 889 11.93 -54.16 15.00
CA PRO A 889 12.84 -54.79 15.95
C PRO A 889 13.59 -53.79 16.83
N GLY A 890 13.93 -54.23 18.04
CA GLY A 890 14.59 -53.40 19.05
C GLY A 890 16.10 -53.65 19.21
N GLY A 891 16.60 -53.21 20.38
CA GLY A 891 18.00 -53.30 20.81
C GLY A 891 18.65 -51.91 20.88
N GLY A 892 19.09 -51.40 22.04
CA GLY A 892 19.02 -51.90 23.41
C GLY A 892 20.12 -51.23 24.24
N ARG A 893 19.81 -50.66 25.42
CA ARG A 893 20.84 -50.15 26.34
C ARG A 893 20.45 -50.30 27.81
N GLY A 894 21.38 -50.88 28.57
CA GLY A 894 21.48 -50.73 30.02
C GLY A 894 22.00 -49.33 30.44
N PRO A 895 22.10 -49.05 31.75
CA PRO A 895 21.79 -47.71 32.25
C PRO A 895 22.99 -46.92 32.81
N GLY A 896 22.79 -45.62 33.02
CA GLY A 896 23.34 -44.94 34.20
C GLY A 896 23.95 -43.55 34.02
N MET A 897 23.90 -42.79 35.11
CA MET A 897 24.60 -41.52 35.41
C MET A 897 24.17 -40.29 34.59
N GLY A 898 23.83 -39.14 35.18
CA GLY A 898 23.89 -38.71 36.58
C GLY A 898 25.02 -37.71 36.82
N CYS A 899 24.86 -36.45 36.43
CA CYS A 899 25.83 -35.41 36.75
C CYS A 899 25.86 -35.13 38.27
N PRO A 900 27.02 -35.21 38.92
CA PRO A 900 27.13 -34.95 40.35
C PRO A 900 26.99 -33.45 40.66
N LYS A 901 26.31 -33.15 41.76
CA LYS A 901 26.53 -31.90 42.49
C LYS A 901 27.85 -32.04 43.24
N THR A 902 28.73 -31.05 43.13
CA THR A 902 29.81 -30.86 44.12
C THR A 902 29.71 -29.48 44.73
N THR A 903 29.45 -29.49 46.03
CA THR A 903 29.50 -28.36 46.96
C THR A 903 30.92 -28.18 47.47
N SER A 904 31.51 -27.01 47.20
CA SER A 904 32.45 -26.25 48.05
C SER A 904 32.99 -25.07 47.24
#